data_AF-A0A5N5WUK0-F1
#
_entry.id   AF-A0A5N5WUK0-F1
#
_cell.length_a   1.000
_cell.length_b   1.000
_cell.length_c   1.000
_cell.angle_alpha   90.00
_cell.angle_beta   90.00
_cell.angle_gamma   90.00
#
_symmetry.space_group_name_H-M   'P 1'
#
loop_
_entity.id
_entity.type
_entity.pdbx_description
1 polymer ?
#
loop_
_entity_poly.entity_id
_entity_poly.type
_entity_poly.pdbx_seq_one_letter_code
_entity_poly.pdbx_strand_id
1 'polypeptide(L)'
;MATPLAGTAIITGGNGSLGSSIAIAIAKAYPFVHLLLLARDIRSDSVTKLRNKIRLIGPRSIEVARVDLASFNSVVSFAENTVERVRTKEIPPVTLLINCAAVASYVADQVTRDGFDPVYQTNCIAPFLLTISLLEAFRAGDGSPNGGARVINVGCSAMSKGTLDFFDKHDYGNQQPGTPLSSKEGNARFGSSKLIMSAAMYALRRSLVLNGSISLNIYTLDPGGMTGVGHLTENAPRSIRMAHQTRSGLRPFLRVFSKSAINNPSVPAKAITKVAFQKERVEQWGRERYYILNNEYEAGSVIPLLRNKPQMEGLLKKMMGQIEIGIKGMGSPQHHAFTNGYAAYPRGQGSTFSISPHRFQPRPQPALRRRRQLIQRLLLIGGVSLLLLVLIFPSWRSALLPVVSLGLLSSTEDLQIQTVRYYDLSAVQGTADGWVKDERVLMCTPLRDASSHLPMFFSHLRNLTYPHNLIDLAFLVSDSKDSTMEMLTSMLGDLQADSDPKMPFGEISVIQKDFGQKVQQDVESRHGFAAQAGRRKLMAQARNWLLSATLRPTHSWVYWRDADVETAPFTIIEDLMRHDKDVIVPNVWRPLPDWLGGEQPYDLNSWQESETALALAETLDEDAVIVEGYAEYATWRPHLAYLRDPYGDPDMEMELDGVGGVSILAKAKVFRAGVHFPAFSFEKHAETEAFGKMAKRMGFSVVGLPHYTIWHLYEPSVDDLRHMEEMEQERKAREKEEKEQAERSNRVNALFKDAKTESDIDNAFVRDDMGQQEKEQKESETPKKPEAEGVEKAPAAKPSKNRKNTSTSAPQPKPTSSAKSTPQTQST
;
A
#
# COMPACT_ATOMS: atom_id res chain seq x y z
N MET A 1 -25.70 -24.20 -9.26
CA MET A 1 -25.14 -24.34 -10.62
C MET A 1 -23.65 -24.03 -10.59
N ALA A 2 -22.82 -24.83 -11.25
CA ALA A 2 -21.37 -24.64 -11.30
C ALA A 2 -20.99 -23.39 -12.13
N THR A 3 -20.28 -22.42 -11.55
CA THR A 3 -19.75 -21.26 -12.29
C THR A 3 -18.90 -21.72 -13.50
N PRO A 4 -19.23 -21.32 -14.75
CA PRO A 4 -18.51 -21.76 -15.93
C PRO A 4 -17.08 -21.18 -15.96
N LEU A 5 -16.18 -21.86 -16.68
CA LEU A 5 -14.82 -21.37 -16.89
C LEU A 5 -14.84 -20.13 -17.80
N ALA A 6 -14.04 -19.12 -17.45
CA ALA A 6 -14.05 -17.82 -18.11
C ALA A 6 -13.26 -17.80 -19.44
N GLY A 7 -12.35 -18.74 -19.65
CA GLY A 7 -11.47 -18.79 -20.82
C GLY A 7 -10.26 -19.71 -20.59
N THR A 8 -9.47 -19.91 -21.64
CA THR A 8 -8.25 -20.72 -21.62
C THR A 8 -7.00 -19.83 -21.65
N ALA A 9 -6.09 -20.06 -20.71
CA ALA A 9 -4.78 -19.42 -20.63
C ALA A 9 -3.67 -20.43 -20.95
N ILE A 10 -2.97 -20.19 -22.06
CA ILE A 10 -1.86 -21.03 -22.53
C ILE A 10 -0.52 -20.42 -22.11
N ILE A 11 0.36 -21.21 -21.50
CA ILE A 11 1.70 -20.77 -21.08
C ILE A 11 2.76 -21.68 -21.70
N THR A 12 3.59 -21.14 -22.59
CA THR A 12 4.75 -21.89 -23.12
C THR A 12 5.85 -21.98 -22.07
N GLY A 13 6.50 -23.14 -21.92
CA GLY A 13 7.51 -23.34 -20.89
C GLY A 13 6.93 -23.30 -19.47
N GLY A 14 5.72 -23.84 -19.30
CA GLY A 14 4.97 -23.79 -18.05
C GLY A 14 5.67 -24.46 -16.86
N ASN A 15 6.62 -25.36 -17.11
CA ASN A 15 7.46 -25.99 -16.07
C ASN A 15 8.79 -25.26 -15.80
N GLY A 16 9.06 -24.16 -16.51
CA GLY A 16 10.22 -23.30 -16.26
C GLY A 16 10.04 -22.40 -15.03
N SER A 17 11.12 -21.75 -14.58
CA SER A 17 11.12 -20.92 -13.35
C SER A 17 10.08 -19.79 -13.38
N LEU A 18 10.03 -19.04 -14.49
CA LEU A 18 9.06 -17.96 -14.68
C LEU A 18 7.67 -18.51 -15.04
N GLY A 19 7.58 -19.45 -15.99
CA GLY A 19 6.31 -20.03 -16.44
C GLY A 19 5.49 -20.68 -15.32
N SER A 20 6.14 -21.43 -14.43
CA SER A 20 5.50 -22.05 -13.27
C SER A 20 5.00 -21.02 -12.26
N SER A 21 5.76 -19.94 -12.05
CA SER A 21 5.37 -18.83 -11.17
C SER A 21 4.18 -18.06 -11.73
N ILE A 22 4.11 -17.85 -13.05
CA ILE A 22 2.95 -17.26 -13.73
C ILE A 22 1.73 -18.17 -13.57
N ALA A 23 1.87 -19.46 -13.81
CA ALA A 23 0.77 -20.42 -13.66
C ALA A 23 0.19 -20.40 -12.23
N ILE A 24 1.05 -20.36 -11.21
CA ILE A 24 0.65 -20.23 -9.80
C ILE A 24 -0.06 -18.89 -9.53
N ALA A 25 0.47 -17.79 -10.07
CA ALA A 25 -0.13 -16.47 -9.87
C ALA A 25 -1.53 -16.37 -10.51
N ILE A 26 -1.70 -16.91 -11.72
CA ILE A 26 -3.01 -17.00 -12.38
C ILE A 26 -3.95 -17.91 -11.59
N ALA A 27 -3.49 -19.09 -11.16
CA ALA A 27 -4.31 -20.02 -10.37
C ALA A 27 -4.85 -19.39 -9.08
N LYS A 28 -4.07 -18.54 -8.41
CA LYS A 28 -4.48 -17.82 -7.19
C LYS A 28 -5.47 -16.69 -7.46
N ALA A 29 -5.22 -15.89 -8.49
CA ALA A 29 -5.99 -14.67 -8.75
C ALA A 29 -7.25 -14.91 -9.61
N TYR A 30 -7.24 -15.95 -10.44
CA TYR A 30 -8.28 -16.23 -11.43
C TYR A 30 -8.64 -17.73 -11.45
N PRO A 31 -9.27 -18.25 -10.38
CA PRO A 31 -9.52 -19.68 -10.21
C PRO A 31 -10.46 -20.31 -11.26
N PHE A 32 -11.22 -19.49 -11.99
CA PHE A 32 -12.15 -19.91 -13.05
C PHE A 32 -11.53 -19.94 -14.46
N VAL A 33 -10.21 -19.82 -14.59
CA VAL A 33 -9.50 -19.93 -15.88
C VAL A 33 -9.03 -21.38 -16.09
N HIS A 34 -9.19 -21.90 -17.31
CA HIS A 34 -8.56 -23.16 -17.70
C HIS A 34 -7.07 -22.91 -17.98
N LEU A 35 -6.19 -23.47 -17.14
CA LEU A 35 -4.75 -23.35 -17.31
C LEU A 35 -4.21 -24.49 -18.19
N LEU A 36 -3.70 -24.16 -19.37
CA LEU A 36 -3.07 -25.10 -20.30
C LEU A 36 -1.56 -24.83 -20.37
N LEU A 37 -0.77 -25.64 -19.65
CA LEU A 37 0.67 -25.46 -19.53
C LEU A 37 1.42 -26.29 -20.56
N LEU A 38 2.30 -25.68 -21.34
CA LEU A 38 3.07 -26.39 -22.36
C LEU A 38 4.48 -26.68 -21.85
N ALA A 39 4.89 -27.94 -21.94
CA ALA A 39 6.22 -28.39 -21.57
C ALA A 39 6.77 -29.39 -22.59
N ARG A 40 8.08 -29.35 -22.84
CA ARG A 40 8.74 -30.32 -23.73
C ARG A 40 8.72 -31.74 -23.16
N ASP A 41 8.91 -31.85 -21.84
CA ASP A 41 8.83 -33.12 -21.11
C ASP A 41 7.81 -33.04 -19.97
N ILE A 42 6.62 -33.59 -20.24
CA ILE A 42 5.50 -33.63 -19.30
C ILE A 42 5.72 -34.60 -18.13
N ARG A 43 6.72 -35.50 -18.22
CA ARG A 43 7.04 -36.48 -17.18
C ARG A 43 8.11 -35.98 -16.21
N SER A 44 8.62 -34.78 -16.42
CA SER A 44 9.65 -34.20 -15.55
C SER A 44 9.13 -33.92 -14.14
N ASP A 45 10.01 -34.05 -13.15
CA ASP A 45 9.69 -33.77 -11.74
C ASP A 45 9.17 -32.35 -11.52
N SER A 46 9.63 -31.39 -12.33
CA SER A 46 9.16 -29.99 -12.26
C SER A 46 7.69 -29.86 -12.62
N VAL A 47 7.20 -30.61 -13.61
CA VAL A 47 5.77 -30.66 -13.98
C VAL A 47 4.95 -31.29 -12.85
N THR A 48 5.41 -32.41 -12.30
CA THR A 48 4.71 -33.11 -11.20
C THR A 48 4.59 -32.22 -9.96
N LYS A 49 5.70 -31.59 -9.54
CA LYS A 49 5.71 -30.64 -8.41
C LYS A 49 4.79 -29.45 -8.66
N LEU A 50 4.80 -28.90 -9.86
CA LEU A 50 3.93 -27.79 -10.24
C LEU A 50 2.45 -28.17 -10.20
N ARG A 51 2.09 -29.33 -10.76
CA ARG A 51 0.71 -29.83 -10.77
C ARG A 51 0.18 -30.01 -9.35
N ASN A 52 0.99 -30.59 -8.45
CA ASN A 52 0.61 -30.77 -7.04
C ASN A 52 0.44 -29.42 -6.33
N LYS A 53 1.36 -28.48 -6.55
CA LYS A 53 1.27 -27.14 -5.96
C LYS A 53 0.05 -26.37 -6.44
N ILE A 54 -0.27 -26.46 -7.73
CA ILE A 54 -1.45 -25.79 -8.29
C ILE A 54 -2.74 -26.45 -7.79
N ARG A 55 -2.79 -27.78 -7.68
CA ARG A 55 -3.95 -28.48 -7.10
C ARG A 55 -4.28 -28.04 -5.68
N LEU A 56 -3.27 -27.78 -4.85
CA LEU A 56 -3.46 -27.27 -3.48
C LEU A 56 -4.03 -25.85 -3.43
N ILE A 57 -3.86 -25.05 -4.49
CA ILE A 57 -4.41 -23.69 -4.59
C ILE A 57 -5.91 -23.72 -4.94
N GLY A 58 -6.36 -24.75 -5.65
CA GLY A 58 -7.76 -24.93 -6.03
C GLY A 58 -8.24 -24.22 -7.30
N PRO A 59 -7.46 -24.05 -8.40
CA PRO A 59 -8.05 -23.64 -9.66
C PRO A 59 -8.94 -24.75 -10.22
N ARG A 60 -10.00 -24.34 -10.92
CA ARG A 60 -11.06 -25.24 -11.35
C ARG A 60 -10.62 -26.20 -12.47
N SER A 61 -9.61 -25.86 -13.27
CA SER A 61 -9.12 -26.71 -14.35
C SER A 61 -7.65 -26.43 -14.73
N ILE A 62 -6.82 -27.49 -14.74
CA ILE A 62 -5.42 -27.45 -15.16
C ILE A 62 -5.06 -28.67 -16.02
N GLU A 63 -4.42 -28.41 -17.16
CA GLU A 63 -3.88 -29.41 -18.08
C GLU A 63 -2.42 -29.09 -18.43
N VAL A 64 -1.62 -30.13 -18.67
CA VAL A 64 -0.25 -29.98 -19.17
C VAL A 64 -0.13 -30.75 -20.49
N ALA A 65 0.23 -30.05 -21.56
CA ALA A 65 0.39 -30.63 -22.89
C ALA A 65 1.86 -30.67 -23.33
N ARG A 66 2.23 -31.73 -24.05
CA ARG A 66 3.57 -31.88 -24.60
C ARG A 66 3.71 -31.04 -25.86
N VAL A 67 4.63 -30.06 -25.84
CA VAL A 67 4.97 -29.25 -27.03
C VAL A 67 6.48 -29.02 -27.06
N ASP A 68 7.10 -29.38 -28.17
CA ASP A 68 8.50 -29.06 -28.45
C ASP A 68 8.58 -27.91 -29.45
N LEU A 69 9.00 -26.74 -28.98
CA LEU A 69 9.15 -25.54 -29.81
C LEU A 69 10.32 -25.63 -30.80
N ALA A 70 11.17 -26.66 -30.71
CA ALA A 70 12.20 -26.96 -31.71
C ALA A 70 11.69 -27.88 -32.84
N SER A 71 10.36 -28.10 -32.94
CA SER A 71 9.72 -28.87 -34.01
C SER A 71 8.42 -28.20 -34.48
N PHE A 72 8.35 -27.79 -35.75
CA PHE A 72 7.13 -27.20 -36.32
C PHE A 72 5.95 -28.16 -36.31
N ASN A 73 6.18 -29.44 -36.63
CA ASN A 73 5.13 -30.46 -36.52
C ASN A 73 4.53 -30.52 -35.11
N SER A 74 5.38 -30.48 -34.07
CA SER A 74 4.88 -30.46 -32.68
C SER A 74 4.04 -29.22 -32.36
N VAL A 75 4.36 -28.05 -32.93
CA VAL A 75 3.64 -26.80 -32.72
C VAL A 75 2.30 -26.80 -33.46
N VAL A 76 2.32 -27.19 -34.73
CA VAL A 76 1.13 -27.23 -35.59
C VAL A 76 0.13 -28.25 -35.08
N SER A 77 0.55 -29.50 -34.80
CA SER A 77 -0.37 -30.53 -34.28
C SER A 77 -1.00 -30.13 -32.94
N PHE A 78 -0.26 -29.44 -32.07
CA PHE A 78 -0.81 -28.92 -30.82
C PHE A 78 -1.85 -27.82 -31.08
N ALA A 79 -1.55 -26.88 -31.97
CA ALA A 79 -2.44 -25.77 -32.27
C ALA A 79 -3.73 -26.26 -32.94
N GLU A 80 -3.65 -27.15 -33.92
CA GLU A 80 -4.81 -27.75 -34.59
C GLU A 80 -5.70 -28.50 -33.60
N ASN A 81 -5.11 -29.34 -32.74
CA ASN A 81 -5.86 -30.02 -31.68
C ASN A 81 -6.52 -29.01 -30.74
N THR A 82 -5.83 -27.94 -30.35
CA THR A 82 -6.39 -26.92 -29.46
C THR A 82 -7.56 -26.17 -30.13
N VAL A 83 -7.42 -25.79 -31.40
CA VAL A 83 -8.49 -25.15 -32.19
C VAL A 83 -9.71 -26.07 -32.27
N GLU A 84 -9.50 -27.35 -32.57
CA GLU A 84 -10.60 -28.33 -32.65
C GLU A 84 -11.31 -28.51 -31.30
N ARG A 85 -10.57 -28.56 -30.18
CA ARG A 85 -11.13 -28.65 -28.82
C ARG A 85 -11.93 -27.40 -28.43
N VAL A 86 -11.50 -26.21 -28.87
CA VAL A 86 -12.28 -24.97 -28.70
C VAL A 86 -13.54 -25.01 -29.58
N ARG A 87 -13.42 -25.43 -30.84
CA ARG A 87 -14.53 -25.50 -31.80
C ARG A 87 -15.62 -26.48 -31.35
N THR A 88 -15.22 -27.62 -30.80
CA THR A 88 -16.11 -28.64 -30.24
C THR A 88 -16.61 -28.33 -28.83
N LYS A 89 -16.15 -27.20 -28.24
CA LYS A 89 -16.47 -26.74 -26.88
C LYS A 89 -16.01 -27.70 -25.77
N GLU A 90 -14.99 -28.52 -26.03
CA GLU A 90 -14.34 -29.34 -25.00
C GLU A 90 -13.59 -28.43 -23.99
N ILE A 91 -12.96 -27.36 -24.49
CA ILE A 91 -12.34 -26.32 -23.67
C ILE A 91 -12.90 -24.93 -24.02
N PRO A 92 -12.86 -23.96 -23.08
CA PRO A 92 -13.22 -22.58 -23.37
C PRO A 92 -12.33 -21.94 -24.44
N PRO A 93 -12.80 -20.85 -25.11
CA PRO A 93 -11.97 -20.06 -26.03
C PRO A 93 -10.63 -19.65 -25.41
N VAL A 94 -9.60 -19.57 -26.24
CA VAL A 94 -8.29 -19.10 -25.78
C VAL A 94 -8.37 -17.59 -25.61
N THR A 95 -8.21 -17.12 -24.38
CA THR A 95 -8.26 -15.68 -24.05
C THR A 95 -6.87 -15.11 -23.77
N LEU A 96 -5.89 -15.97 -23.48
CA LEU A 96 -4.54 -15.57 -23.11
C LEU A 96 -3.50 -16.56 -23.62
N LEU A 97 -2.49 -16.08 -24.35
CA LEU A 97 -1.27 -16.81 -24.69
C LEU A 97 -0.06 -16.09 -24.11
N ILE A 98 0.75 -16.80 -23.32
CA ILE A 98 2.00 -16.28 -22.76
C ILE A 98 3.16 -17.05 -23.38
N ASN A 99 3.90 -16.37 -24.25
CA ASN A 99 5.13 -16.86 -24.85
C ASN A 99 6.30 -16.67 -23.86
N CYS A 100 6.42 -17.58 -22.90
CA CYS A 100 7.42 -17.54 -21.82
C CYS A 100 8.62 -18.47 -22.05
N ALA A 101 8.47 -19.54 -22.83
CA ALA A 101 9.58 -20.45 -23.15
C ALA A 101 10.74 -19.70 -23.80
N ALA A 102 11.96 -20.00 -23.34
CA ALA A 102 13.17 -19.46 -23.91
C ALA A 102 14.35 -20.41 -23.70
N VAL A 103 15.28 -20.40 -24.65
CA VAL A 103 16.57 -21.09 -24.59
C VAL A 103 17.67 -20.09 -24.91
N ALA A 104 18.80 -20.17 -24.20
CA ALA A 104 20.02 -19.45 -24.51
C ALA A 104 21.16 -20.48 -24.62
N SER A 105 22.06 -20.28 -25.57
CA SER A 105 23.22 -21.15 -25.79
C SER A 105 24.47 -20.31 -26.03
N TYR A 106 25.60 -20.81 -25.55
CA TYR A 106 26.93 -20.21 -25.69
C TYR A 106 27.87 -21.12 -26.50
N VAL A 107 27.29 -22.01 -27.31
CA VAL A 107 28.00 -22.86 -28.26
C VAL A 107 27.30 -22.81 -29.62
N ALA A 108 28.00 -23.18 -30.68
CA ALA A 108 27.38 -23.48 -31.96
C ALA A 108 26.51 -24.74 -31.79
N ASP A 109 25.19 -24.57 -31.83
CA ASP A 109 24.26 -25.69 -31.67
C ASP A 109 24.04 -26.41 -33.00
N GLN A 110 23.71 -27.70 -32.94
CA GLN A 110 23.18 -28.39 -34.11
C GLN A 110 21.84 -27.77 -34.50
N VAL A 111 21.62 -27.61 -35.81
CA VAL A 111 20.31 -27.14 -36.32
C VAL A 111 19.20 -28.08 -35.86
N THR A 112 18.01 -27.52 -35.67
CA THR A 112 16.81 -28.27 -35.34
C THR A 112 16.41 -29.20 -36.50
N ARG A 113 15.41 -30.05 -36.25
CA ARG A 113 14.86 -30.94 -37.29
C ARG A 113 14.29 -30.18 -38.48
N ASP A 114 13.86 -28.93 -38.25
CA ASP A 114 13.31 -28.06 -39.28
C ASP A 114 14.40 -27.22 -39.98
N GLY A 115 15.68 -27.43 -39.66
CA GLY A 115 16.81 -26.77 -40.30
C GLY A 115 17.14 -25.36 -39.76
N PHE A 116 16.58 -24.99 -38.60
CA PHE A 116 16.79 -23.67 -38.01
C PHE A 116 17.77 -23.72 -36.84
N ASP A 117 18.33 -22.55 -36.52
CA ASP A 117 19.04 -22.36 -35.27
C ASP A 117 18.09 -22.58 -34.06
N PRO A 118 18.44 -23.44 -33.09
CA PRO A 118 17.56 -23.78 -31.96
C PRO A 118 17.13 -22.59 -31.09
N VAL A 119 17.98 -21.57 -30.93
CA VAL A 119 17.68 -20.37 -30.14
C VAL A 119 16.65 -19.52 -30.88
N TYR A 120 16.84 -19.29 -32.18
CA TYR A 120 15.88 -18.50 -32.97
C TYR A 120 14.56 -19.24 -33.19
N GLN A 121 14.58 -20.55 -33.44
CA GLN A 121 13.35 -21.31 -33.58
C GLN A 121 12.54 -21.30 -32.29
N THR A 122 13.15 -21.68 -31.16
CA THR A 122 12.44 -21.80 -29.88
C THR A 122 11.95 -20.45 -29.37
N ASN A 123 12.75 -19.40 -29.48
CA ASN A 123 12.44 -18.11 -28.85
C ASN A 123 11.60 -17.18 -29.72
N CYS A 124 11.55 -17.41 -31.03
CA CYS A 124 10.97 -16.47 -31.99
C CYS A 124 10.08 -17.12 -33.05
N ILE A 125 10.61 -18.06 -33.85
CA ILE A 125 9.86 -18.58 -35.00
C ILE A 125 8.69 -19.45 -34.55
N ALA A 126 8.93 -20.39 -33.63
CA ALA A 126 7.92 -21.32 -33.15
C ALA A 126 6.79 -20.63 -32.35
N PRO A 127 7.03 -19.66 -31.44
CA PRO A 127 5.90 -19.02 -30.79
C PRO A 127 5.18 -17.99 -31.68
N PHE A 128 5.83 -17.48 -32.74
CA PHE A 128 5.15 -16.72 -33.79
C PHE A 128 4.23 -17.64 -34.62
N LEU A 129 4.73 -18.83 -35.03
CA LEU A 129 3.93 -19.89 -35.66
C LEU A 129 2.75 -20.29 -34.77
N LEU A 130 3.00 -20.59 -33.50
CA LEU A 130 1.97 -20.96 -32.52
C LEU A 130 0.87 -19.90 -32.43
N THR A 131 1.25 -18.60 -32.42
CA THR A 131 0.27 -17.50 -32.37
C THR A 131 -0.60 -17.48 -33.62
N ILE A 132 0.00 -17.65 -34.81
CA ILE A 132 -0.74 -17.67 -36.08
C ILE A 132 -1.65 -18.89 -36.17
N SER A 133 -1.17 -20.07 -35.79
CA SER A 133 -1.96 -21.31 -35.81
C SER A 133 -3.13 -21.30 -34.81
N LEU A 134 -3.07 -20.48 -33.75
CA LEU A 134 -4.13 -20.33 -32.75
C LEU A 134 -5.12 -19.19 -33.05
N LEU A 135 -5.00 -18.50 -34.19
CA LEU A 135 -5.87 -17.36 -34.54
C LEU A 135 -7.37 -17.72 -34.50
N GLU A 136 -7.75 -18.93 -34.93
CA GLU A 136 -9.14 -19.39 -34.86
C GLU A 136 -9.60 -19.68 -33.41
N ALA A 137 -8.71 -20.19 -32.56
CA ALA A 137 -9.01 -20.41 -31.15
C ALA A 137 -9.20 -19.09 -30.37
N PHE A 138 -8.55 -18.01 -30.80
CA PHE A 138 -8.77 -16.65 -30.27
C PHE A 138 -10.09 -16.03 -30.76
N ARG A 139 -10.53 -16.35 -31.99
CA ARG A 139 -11.77 -15.83 -32.60
C ARG A 139 -13.05 -16.27 -31.90
N ALA A 140 -13.01 -17.38 -31.15
CA ALA A 140 -14.15 -17.88 -30.39
C ALA A 140 -14.49 -17.04 -29.13
N GLY A 141 -13.73 -15.98 -28.83
CA GLY A 141 -14.09 -14.96 -27.83
C GLY A 141 -15.25 -14.08 -28.28
N ASP A 142 -15.89 -13.36 -27.36
CA ASP A 142 -17.18 -12.67 -27.55
C ASP A 142 -17.20 -11.49 -28.54
N GLY A 143 -16.11 -11.24 -29.27
CA GLY A 143 -16.00 -10.19 -30.28
C GLY A 143 -16.14 -8.76 -29.75
N SER A 144 -16.21 -8.57 -28.42
CA SER A 144 -16.38 -7.25 -27.82
C SER A 144 -15.04 -6.51 -27.70
N PRO A 145 -15.05 -5.17 -27.64
CA PRO A 145 -13.86 -4.40 -27.30
C PRO A 145 -13.24 -4.87 -25.97
N ASN A 146 -14.05 -5.25 -24.99
CA ASN A 146 -13.55 -5.69 -23.68
C ASN A 146 -13.13 -7.18 -23.63
N GLY A 147 -13.31 -7.95 -24.71
CA GLY A 147 -13.14 -9.40 -24.78
C GLY A 147 -12.07 -9.92 -25.76
N GLY A 148 -11.22 -9.04 -26.31
CA GLY A 148 -10.12 -9.45 -27.21
C GLY A 148 -9.08 -10.32 -26.52
N ALA A 149 -8.67 -11.42 -27.17
CA ALA A 149 -7.62 -12.29 -26.67
C ALA A 149 -6.28 -11.53 -26.57
N ARG A 150 -5.44 -11.95 -25.62
CA ARG A 150 -4.15 -11.31 -25.34
C ARG A 150 -2.99 -12.26 -25.59
N VAL A 151 -1.93 -11.74 -26.21
CA VAL A 151 -0.64 -12.41 -26.33
C VAL A 151 0.43 -11.60 -25.61
N ILE A 152 1.12 -12.23 -24.67
CA ILE A 152 2.22 -11.64 -23.93
C ILE A 152 3.51 -12.35 -24.31
N ASN A 153 4.44 -11.62 -24.91
CA ASN A 153 5.79 -12.08 -25.19
C ASN A 153 6.71 -11.72 -24.03
N VAL A 154 7.43 -12.70 -23.48
CA VAL A 154 8.46 -12.43 -22.46
C VAL A 154 9.72 -11.88 -23.16
N GLY A 155 9.92 -10.58 -22.99
CA GLY A 155 11.03 -9.79 -23.52
C GLY A 155 12.31 -9.88 -22.67
N CYS A 156 13.32 -9.09 -23.03
CA CYS A 156 14.59 -9.02 -22.31
C CYS A 156 15.39 -7.78 -22.69
N SER A 157 16.04 -7.12 -21.73
CA SER A 157 16.95 -5.99 -21.97
C SER A 157 18.10 -6.30 -22.93
N ALA A 158 18.46 -7.57 -23.12
CA ALA A 158 19.44 -8.01 -24.12
C ALA A 158 19.04 -7.68 -25.57
N MET A 159 17.76 -7.40 -25.83
CA MET A 159 17.25 -6.93 -27.14
C MET A 159 17.96 -5.67 -27.63
N SER A 160 18.46 -4.81 -26.73
CA SER A 160 19.23 -3.62 -27.07
C SER A 160 20.53 -3.91 -27.82
N LYS A 161 21.04 -5.15 -27.73
CA LYS A 161 22.25 -5.63 -28.41
C LYS A 161 21.95 -6.59 -29.56
N GLY A 162 20.68 -6.81 -29.88
CA GLY A 162 20.23 -7.71 -30.94
C GLY A 162 20.23 -7.07 -32.32
N THR A 163 20.21 -7.91 -33.35
CA THR A 163 20.14 -7.53 -34.77
C THR A 163 19.00 -8.28 -35.48
N LEU A 164 18.60 -7.80 -36.65
CA LEU A 164 17.54 -8.40 -37.48
C LEU A 164 18.09 -9.23 -38.65
N ASP A 165 19.40 -9.34 -38.77
CA ASP A 165 20.11 -9.98 -39.87
C ASP A 165 20.03 -11.51 -39.83
N PHE A 166 19.21 -12.09 -38.94
CA PHE A 166 19.10 -13.52 -38.79
C PHE A 166 18.76 -14.20 -40.13
N PHE A 167 17.71 -13.72 -40.79
CA PHE A 167 17.22 -14.27 -42.06
C PHE A 167 18.07 -13.89 -43.29
N ASP A 168 19.07 -13.02 -43.12
CA ASP A 168 19.92 -12.56 -44.22
C ASP A 168 21.24 -13.35 -44.30
N LYS A 169 21.64 -14.03 -43.21
CA LYS A 169 22.82 -14.89 -43.19
C LYS A 169 22.46 -16.29 -43.66
N HIS A 170 23.21 -16.78 -44.63
CA HIS A 170 22.96 -18.09 -45.26
C HIS A 170 23.80 -19.23 -44.64
N ASP A 171 24.52 -18.98 -43.54
CA ASP A 171 25.73 -19.75 -43.19
C ASP A 171 25.78 -20.31 -41.75
N TYR A 172 24.63 -20.44 -41.07
CA TYR A 172 24.59 -20.92 -39.67
C TYR A 172 25.03 -22.38 -39.47
N GLY A 173 25.22 -23.14 -40.55
CA GLY A 173 25.62 -24.56 -40.52
C GLY A 173 27.12 -24.82 -40.70
N ASN A 174 27.95 -23.80 -40.98
CA ASN A 174 29.38 -24.01 -41.30
C ASN A 174 30.29 -24.14 -40.07
N GLN A 175 29.79 -23.87 -38.86
CA GLN A 175 30.55 -24.08 -37.63
C GLN A 175 30.31 -25.48 -37.08
N GLN A 176 31.39 -26.16 -36.66
CA GLN A 176 31.27 -27.49 -36.04
C GLN A 176 30.41 -27.39 -34.76
N PRO A 177 29.35 -28.20 -34.61
CA PRO A 177 28.54 -28.22 -33.40
C PRO A 177 29.39 -28.41 -32.15
N GLY A 178 29.12 -27.65 -31.10
CA GLY A 178 29.89 -27.63 -29.86
C GLY A 178 31.02 -26.60 -29.82
N THR A 179 31.31 -25.89 -30.92
CA THR A 179 32.28 -24.79 -30.92
C THR A 179 31.86 -23.71 -29.90
N PRO A 180 32.71 -23.33 -28.93
CA PRO A 180 32.38 -22.30 -27.96
C PRO A 180 32.17 -20.94 -28.61
N LEU A 181 31.08 -20.26 -28.25
CA LEU A 181 30.83 -18.86 -28.62
C LEU A 181 31.28 -17.95 -27.48
N SER A 182 31.75 -16.75 -27.83
CA SER A 182 32.05 -15.74 -26.82
C SER A 182 30.76 -15.31 -26.09
N SER A 183 30.90 -14.84 -24.85
CA SER A 183 29.76 -14.28 -24.09
C SER A 183 29.04 -13.15 -24.85
N LYS A 184 29.78 -12.41 -25.68
CA LYS A 184 29.23 -11.33 -26.51
C LYS A 184 28.35 -11.89 -27.63
N GLU A 185 28.83 -12.92 -28.34
CA GLU A 185 28.09 -13.58 -29.42
C GLU A 185 26.85 -14.31 -28.90
N GLY A 186 26.97 -15.10 -27.83
CA GLY A 186 25.83 -15.79 -27.23
C GLY A 186 24.73 -14.83 -26.75
N ASN A 187 25.13 -13.72 -26.11
CA ASN A 187 24.17 -12.69 -25.68
C ASN A 187 23.55 -11.92 -26.86
N ALA A 188 24.32 -11.66 -27.92
CA ALA A 188 23.80 -11.03 -29.14
C ALA A 188 22.81 -11.97 -29.86
N ARG A 189 23.11 -13.26 -29.95
CA ARG A 189 22.22 -14.30 -30.52
C ARG A 189 20.91 -14.39 -29.75
N PHE A 190 20.97 -14.50 -28.43
CA PHE A 190 19.77 -14.50 -27.57
C PHE A 190 18.99 -13.17 -27.67
N GLY A 191 19.68 -12.02 -27.58
CA GLY A 191 19.08 -10.70 -27.70
C GLY A 191 18.38 -10.47 -29.05
N SER A 192 19.01 -10.93 -30.14
CA SER A 192 18.43 -10.89 -31.49
C SER A 192 17.16 -11.73 -31.58
N SER A 193 17.15 -12.94 -31.01
CA SER A 193 15.94 -13.78 -30.99
C SER A 193 14.76 -13.09 -30.30
N LYS A 194 15.02 -12.39 -29.19
CA LYS A 194 13.98 -11.62 -28.46
C LYS A 194 13.55 -10.37 -29.21
N LEU A 195 14.47 -9.69 -29.89
CA LEU A 195 14.18 -8.50 -30.69
C LEU A 195 13.27 -8.85 -31.88
N ILE A 196 13.65 -9.88 -32.64
CA ILE A 196 12.88 -10.36 -33.79
C ILE A 196 11.49 -10.80 -33.34
N MET A 197 11.39 -11.54 -32.23
CA MET A 197 10.10 -11.99 -31.69
C MET A 197 9.15 -10.83 -31.42
N SER A 198 9.59 -9.87 -30.59
CA SER A 198 8.75 -8.71 -30.26
C SER A 198 8.38 -7.91 -31.49
N ALA A 199 9.34 -7.60 -32.37
CA ALA A 199 9.09 -6.83 -33.57
C ALA A 199 8.11 -7.54 -34.52
N ALA A 200 8.32 -8.82 -34.82
CA ALA A 200 7.42 -9.59 -35.68
C ALA A 200 6.00 -9.65 -35.12
N MET A 201 5.85 -9.84 -33.81
CA MET A 201 4.55 -9.90 -33.13
C MET A 201 3.82 -8.55 -33.14
N TYR A 202 4.52 -7.42 -32.98
CA TYR A 202 3.89 -6.10 -33.18
C TYR A 202 3.51 -5.85 -34.65
N ALA A 203 4.33 -6.28 -35.62
CA ALA A 203 3.95 -6.20 -37.04
C ALA A 203 2.70 -7.03 -37.33
N LEU A 204 2.61 -8.25 -36.78
CA LEU A 204 1.43 -9.11 -36.91
C LEU A 204 0.18 -8.42 -36.33
N ARG A 205 0.29 -7.83 -35.13
CA ARG A 205 -0.81 -7.04 -34.54
C ARG A 205 -1.29 -5.95 -35.49
N ARG A 206 -0.37 -5.14 -36.03
CA ARG A 206 -0.71 -4.07 -36.99
C ARG A 206 -1.46 -4.63 -38.20
N SER A 207 -0.98 -5.74 -38.77
CA SER A 207 -1.62 -6.39 -39.92
C SER A 207 -3.02 -6.93 -39.60
N LEU A 208 -3.22 -7.55 -38.43
CA LEU A 208 -4.52 -8.09 -38.01
C LEU A 208 -5.55 -6.98 -37.78
N VAL A 209 -5.13 -5.86 -37.17
CA VAL A 209 -5.96 -4.67 -36.95
C VAL A 209 -6.35 -4.02 -38.28
N LEU A 210 -5.41 -3.84 -39.21
CA LEU A 210 -5.68 -3.25 -40.53
C LEU A 210 -6.65 -4.08 -41.36
N ASN A 211 -6.58 -5.40 -41.27
CA ASN A 211 -7.45 -6.31 -41.99
C ASN A 211 -8.81 -6.55 -41.30
N GLY A 212 -9.06 -5.92 -40.14
CA GLY A 212 -10.34 -6.01 -39.40
C GLY A 212 -10.73 -7.42 -38.94
N SER A 213 -9.75 -8.34 -38.89
CA SER A 213 -10.05 -9.78 -38.94
C SER A 213 -10.16 -10.45 -37.57
N ILE A 214 -9.41 -9.98 -36.56
CA ILE A 214 -9.34 -10.49 -35.17
C ILE A 214 -8.92 -9.36 -34.24
N SER A 215 -9.63 -9.17 -33.12
CA SER A 215 -9.19 -8.30 -32.03
C SER A 215 -8.16 -9.04 -31.15
N LEU A 216 -6.88 -9.00 -31.57
CA LEU A 216 -5.76 -9.62 -30.86
C LEU A 216 -4.83 -8.55 -30.30
N ASN A 217 -4.75 -8.48 -28.97
CA ASN A 217 -3.86 -7.57 -28.28
C ASN A 217 -2.51 -8.23 -28.02
N ILE A 218 -1.43 -7.58 -28.46
CA ILE A 218 -0.07 -8.13 -28.33
C ILE A 218 0.80 -7.15 -27.53
N TYR A 219 1.43 -7.67 -26.47
CA TYR A 219 2.35 -6.92 -25.62
C TYR A 219 3.67 -7.67 -25.47
N THR A 220 4.73 -6.91 -25.21
CA THR A 220 6.00 -7.46 -24.73
C THR A 220 6.20 -7.03 -23.28
N LEU A 221 6.58 -7.97 -22.41
CA LEU A 221 6.90 -7.70 -21.01
C LEU A 221 8.29 -8.22 -20.66
N ASP A 222 9.15 -7.32 -20.21
CA ASP A 222 10.48 -7.61 -19.70
C ASP A 222 10.41 -7.94 -18.19
N PRO A 223 10.78 -9.17 -17.79
CA PRO A 223 10.75 -9.57 -16.38
C PRO A 223 11.90 -8.95 -15.55
N GLY A 224 12.79 -8.18 -16.17
CA GLY A 224 14.04 -7.71 -15.57
C GLY A 224 15.05 -8.85 -15.42
N GLY A 225 16.16 -8.57 -14.74
CA GLY A 225 17.07 -9.64 -14.34
C GLY A 225 16.35 -10.59 -13.38
N MET A 226 16.57 -11.90 -13.46
CA MET A 226 15.93 -12.88 -12.57
C MET A 226 16.96 -13.69 -11.78
N THR A 227 16.59 -14.07 -10.56
CA THR A 227 17.33 -15.01 -9.70
C THR A 227 17.00 -16.46 -10.06
N GLY A 228 17.94 -17.36 -9.77
CA GLY A 228 17.77 -18.80 -9.91
C GLY A 228 18.52 -19.39 -11.10
N VAL A 229 18.92 -20.65 -10.93
CA VAL A 229 19.51 -21.48 -11.99
C VAL A 229 18.38 -21.90 -12.93
N GLY A 230 17.96 -21.01 -13.82
CA GLY A 230 17.09 -21.39 -14.93
C GLY A 230 17.88 -22.23 -15.94
N HIS A 231 17.19 -23.13 -16.66
CA HIS A 231 17.75 -23.87 -17.80
C HIS A 231 18.42 -22.98 -18.87
N LEU A 232 18.19 -21.66 -18.84
CA LEU A 232 18.86 -20.65 -19.66
C LEU A 232 20.38 -20.52 -19.40
N THR A 233 20.89 -20.96 -18.25
CA THR A 233 22.31 -20.76 -17.85
C THR A 233 23.06 -22.05 -17.49
N GLU A 234 22.40 -23.22 -17.56
CA GLU A 234 23.01 -24.51 -17.18
C GLU A 234 24.27 -24.83 -17.99
N ASN A 235 24.27 -24.49 -19.28
CA ASN A 235 25.38 -24.73 -20.21
C ASN A 235 26.26 -23.48 -20.46
N ALA A 236 26.12 -22.42 -19.65
CA ALA A 236 26.93 -21.22 -19.80
C ALA A 236 28.36 -21.42 -19.24
N PRO A 237 29.39 -20.75 -19.81
CA PRO A 237 30.76 -20.78 -19.29
C PRO A 237 30.82 -20.45 -17.78
N ARG A 238 31.78 -21.07 -17.06
CA ARG A 238 31.96 -20.88 -15.60
C ARG A 238 32.04 -19.40 -15.20
N SER A 239 32.63 -18.53 -16.03
CA SER A 239 32.70 -17.08 -15.80
C SER A 239 31.33 -16.40 -15.80
N ILE A 240 30.41 -16.81 -16.68
CA ILE A 240 29.03 -16.30 -16.73
C ILE A 240 28.22 -16.85 -15.56
N ARG A 241 28.36 -18.14 -15.24
CA ARG A 241 27.70 -18.75 -14.07
C ARG A 241 28.15 -18.11 -12.76
N MET A 242 29.47 -17.90 -12.59
CA MET A 242 30.02 -17.18 -11.43
C MET A 242 29.58 -15.72 -11.39
N ALA A 243 29.56 -15.00 -12.52
CA ALA A 243 29.04 -13.64 -12.56
C ALA A 243 27.54 -13.56 -12.21
N HIS A 244 26.74 -14.57 -12.56
CA HIS A 244 25.34 -14.67 -12.16
C HIS A 244 25.16 -14.98 -10.67
N GLN A 245 26.06 -15.81 -10.11
CA GLN A 245 26.06 -16.22 -8.70
C GLN A 245 26.59 -15.11 -7.77
N THR A 246 27.66 -14.40 -8.13
CA THR A 246 28.20 -13.25 -7.37
C THR A 246 27.26 -12.04 -7.39
N ARG A 247 26.56 -11.81 -8.51
CA ARG A 247 25.50 -10.77 -8.60
C ARG A 247 24.28 -11.10 -7.75
N SER A 248 24.02 -12.37 -7.43
CA SER A 248 22.92 -12.76 -6.54
C SER A 248 23.16 -12.38 -5.08
N GLY A 249 24.43 -12.33 -4.63
CA GLY A 249 24.82 -11.84 -3.30
C GLY A 249 24.78 -10.31 -3.18
N LEU A 250 25.07 -9.59 -4.27
CA LEU A 250 24.97 -8.12 -4.35
C LEU A 250 23.55 -7.61 -4.64
N ARG A 251 22.55 -8.49 -4.61
CA ARG A 251 21.15 -8.22 -4.98
C ARG A 251 20.50 -7.06 -4.21
N PRO A 252 20.69 -6.91 -2.88
CA PRO A 252 20.13 -5.75 -2.16
C PRO A 252 20.73 -4.44 -2.69
N PHE A 253 22.04 -4.42 -2.93
CA PHE A 253 22.77 -3.24 -3.39
C PHE A 253 22.40 -2.87 -4.83
N LEU A 254 22.26 -3.84 -5.74
CA LEU A 254 21.90 -3.60 -7.14
C LEU A 254 20.45 -3.12 -7.31
N ARG A 255 19.53 -3.52 -6.43
CA ARG A 255 18.13 -3.05 -6.44
C ARG A 255 17.97 -1.59 -6.01
N VAL A 256 18.86 -1.08 -5.14
CA VAL A 256 18.90 0.35 -4.77
C VAL A 256 19.09 1.23 -6.00
N PHE A 257 19.88 0.78 -6.98
CA PHE A 257 20.17 1.54 -8.20
C PHE A 257 19.22 1.21 -9.37
N SER A 258 18.54 0.05 -9.36
CA SER A 258 17.56 -0.31 -10.40
C SER A 258 16.52 -1.31 -9.91
N LYS A 259 15.24 -0.90 -9.94
CA LYS A 259 14.09 -1.77 -9.58
C LYS A 259 13.96 -3.01 -10.48
N SER A 260 14.55 -3.02 -11.67
CA SER A 260 14.54 -4.17 -12.59
C SER A 260 15.70 -5.15 -12.37
N ALA A 261 16.61 -4.86 -11.43
CA ALA A 261 17.74 -5.72 -11.12
C ALA A 261 17.30 -6.93 -10.27
N ILE A 262 17.50 -8.14 -10.83
CA ILE A 262 17.58 -9.43 -10.11
C ILE A 262 16.35 -9.71 -9.21
N ASN A 263 15.29 -10.21 -9.84
CA ASN A 263 13.97 -10.48 -9.27
C ASN A 263 13.78 -11.96 -8.92
N ASN A 264 13.00 -12.26 -7.88
CA ASN A 264 12.43 -13.61 -7.72
C ASN A 264 11.40 -13.82 -8.84
N PRO A 265 11.32 -14.98 -9.52
CA PRO A 265 10.31 -15.25 -10.54
C PRO A 265 8.86 -14.93 -10.16
N SER A 266 8.51 -14.93 -8.87
CA SER A 266 7.19 -14.50 -8.36
C SER A 266 6.84 -13.04 -8.70
N VAL A 267 7.82 -12.14 -8.71
CA VAL A 267 7.63 -10.69 -8.96
C VAL A 267 7.21 -10.41 -10.41
N PRO A 268 7.99 -10.79 -11.44
CA PRO A 268 7.56 -10.63 -12.82
C PRO A 268 6.33 -11.50 -13.13
N ALA A 269 6.13 -12.64 -12.47
CA ALA A 269 4.91 -13.44 -12.64
C ALA A 269 3.65 -12.69 -12.21
N LYS A 270 3.68 -11.97 -11.08
CA LYS A 270 2.59 -11.09 -10.64
C LYS A 270 2.35 -9.95 -11.63
N ALA A 271 3.42 -9.33 -12.13
CA ALA A 271 3.31 -8.26 -13.14
C ALA A 271 2.65 -8.77 -14.44
N ILE A 272 3.11 -9.93 -14.95
CA ILE A 272 2.54 -10.58 -16.14
C ILE A 272 1.07 -10.93 -15.90
N THR A 273 0.73 -11.50 -14.75
CA THR A 273 -0.65 -11.85 -14.40
C THR A 273 -1.54 -10.62 -14.34
N LYS A 274 -1.05 -9.52 -13.77
CA LYS A 274 -1.77 -8.25 -13.73
C LYS A 274 -2.06 -7.72 -15.13
N VAL A 275 -1.04 -7.69 -16.01
CA VAL A 275 -1.20 -7.23 -17.40
C VAL A 275 -2.13 -8.17 -18.19
N ALA A 276 -2.03 -9.48 -17.96
CA ALA A 276 -2.84 -10.50 -18.64
C ALA A 276 -4.34 -10.35 -18.42
N PHE A 277 -4.76 -9.87 -17.25
CA PHE A 277 -6.18 -9.75 -16.87
C PHE A 277 -6.62 -8.31 -16.61
N GLN A 278 -5.79 -7.33 -16.95
CA GLN A 278 -6.13 -5.90 -16.84
C GLN A 278 -7.28 -5.56 -17.80
N LYS A 279 -8.33 -4.91 -17.29
CA LYS A 279 -9.39 -4.33 -18.13
C LYS A 279 -8.80 -3.18 -18.97
N GLU A 280 -8.94 -3.24 -20.29
CA GLU A 280 -8.50 -2.16 -21.16
C GLU A 280 -9.44 -0.95 -21.02
N ARG A 281 -8.86 0.25 -20.89
CA ARG A 281 -9.61 1.50 -20.96
C ARG A 281 -9.71 1.95 -22.42
N VAL A 282 -10.78 2.66 -22.77
CA VAL A 282 -11.02 3.18 -24.14
C VAL A 282 -9.81 4.00 -24.65
N GLU A 283 -9.16 4.77 -23.78
CA GLU A 283 -7.96 5.57 -24.10
C GLU A 283 -6.69 4.75 -24.42
N GLN A 284 -6.65 3.49 -23.98
CA GLN A 284 -5.51 2.59 -24.16
C GLN A 284 -5.67 1.73 -25.41
N TRP A 285 -6.86 1.76 -26.04
CA TRP A 285 -7.15 1.02 -27.26
C TRP A 285 -6.20 1.45 -28.39
N GLY A 286 -5.62 0.48 -29.10
CA GLY A 286 -4.76 0.74 -30.26
C GLY A 286 -3.29 1.05 -29.96
N ARG A 287 -2.91 1.46 -28.74
CA ARG A 287 -1.51 1.75 -28.40
C ARG A 287 -0.63 0.49 -28.30
N GLU A 288 0.60 0.58 -28.80
CA GLU A 288 1.60 -0.47 -28.67
C GLU A 288 2.38 -0.29 -27.36
N ARG A 289 2.31 -1.30 -26.49
CA ARG A 289 2.81 -1.20 -25.11
C ARG A 289 3.91 -2.21 -24.85
N TYR A 290 4.96 -1.74 -24.20
CA TYR A 290 6.05 -2.55 -23.69
C TYR A 290 6.11 -2.36 -22.17
N TYR A 291 6.16 -3.45 -21.43
CA TYR A 291 6.21 -3.41 -19.97
C TYR A 291 7.60 -3.79 -19.47
N ILE A 292 8.11 -3.08 -18.47
CA ILE A 292 9.24 -3.54 -17.66
C ILE A 292 8.70 -3.72 -16.26
N LEU A 293 8.53 -4.97 -15.85
CA LEU A 293 7.74 -5.32 -14.66
C LEU A 293 6.36 -4.64 -14.69
N ASN A 294 6.09 -3.75 -13.72
CA ASN A 294 4.82 -3.04 -13.58
C ASN A 294 4.76 -1.71 -14.33
N ASN A 295 5.89 -1.26 -14.90
CA ASN A 295 5.97 0.02 -15.58
C ASN A 295 5.60 -0.15 -17.05
N GLU A 296 4.71 0.71 -17.53
CA GLU A 296 4.25 0.76 -18.91
C GLU A 296 5.07 1.78 -19.71
N TYR A 297 5.51 1.39 -20.90
CA TYR A 297 6.21 2.23 -21.86
C TYR A 297 5.54 2.13 -23.23
N GLU A 298 5.64 3.20 -24.02
CA GLU A 298 5.34 3.11 -25.44
C GLU A 298 6.35 2.15 -26.10
N ALA A 299 5.88 1.13 -26.80
CA ALA A 299 6.77 0.09 -27.32
C ALA A 299 7.84 0.67 -28.27
N GLY A 300 7.50 1.68 -29.07
CA GLY A 300 8.43 2.35 -29.96
C GLY A 300 9.53 3.15 -29.26
N SER A 301 9.39 3.46 -27.96
CA SER A 301 10.45 4.08 -27.14
C SER A 301 11.52 3.07 -26.70
N VAL A 302 11.11 1.81 -26.48
CA VAL A 302 12.01 0.72 -26.05
C VAL A 302 12.60 -0.03 -27.24
N ILE A 303 11.80 -0.20 -28.30
CA ILE A 303 12.17 -0.87 -29.54
C ILE A 303 12.08 0.18 -30.66
N PRO A 304 13.16 0.94 -30.93
CA PRO A 304 13.15 2.01 -31.94
C PRO A 304 12.73 1.54 -33.33
N LEU A 305 13.00 0.28 -33.65
CA LEU A 305 12.62 -0.39 -34.89
C LEU A 305 11.11 -0.29 -35.18
N LEU A 306 10.25 -0.27 -34.16
CA LEU A 306 8.80 -0.19 -34.36
C LEU A 306 8.36 1.09 -35.07
N ARG A 307 9.19 2.15 -35.03
CA ARG A 307 8.97 3.42 -35.74
C ARG A 307 9.30 3.32 -37.24
N ASN A 308 10.06 2.32 -37.67
CA ASN A 308 10.42 2.09 -39.07
C ASN A 308 9.47 1.09 -39.73
N LYS A 309 8.37 1.60 -40.32
CA LYS A 309 7.32 0.77 -40.93
C LYS A 309 7.84 -0.18 -42.04
N PRO A 310 8.62 0.27 -43.04
CA PRO A 310 9.14 -0.63 -44.09
C PRO A 310 9.95 -1.81 -43.55
N GLN A 311 10.78 -1.55 -42.52
CA GLN A 311 11.62 -2.60 -41.93
C GLN A 311 10.79 -3.62 -41.14
N MET A 312 9.74 -3.17 -40.45
CA MET A 312 8.79 -4.03 -39.75
C MET A 312 8.00 -4.93 -40.70
N GLU A 313 7.51 -4.37 -41.81
CA GLU A 313 6.80 -5.12 -42.85
C GLU A 313 7.72 -6.13 -43.54
N GLY A 314 8.96 -5.73 -43.84
CA GLY A 314 9.98 -6.64 -44.39
C GLY A 314 10.30 -7.79 -43.44
N LEU A 315 10.40 -7.52 -42.14
CA LEU A 315 10.60 -8.55 -41.12
C LEU A 315 9.43 -9.51 -41.03
N LEU A 316 8.19 -9.00 -41.05
CA LEU A 316 6.99 -9.82 -41.03
C LEU A 316 6.92 -10.76 -42.24
N LYS A 317 7.19 -10.25 -43.45
CA LYS A 317 7.24 -11.05 -44.67
C LYS A 317 8.30 -12.15 -44.60
N LYS A 318 9.49 -11.82 -44.08
CA LYS A 318 10.56 -12.81 -43.84
C LYS A 318 10.10 -13.90 -42.87
N MET A 319 9.52 -13.53 -41.72
CA MET A 319 8.99 -14.48 -40.73
C MET A 319 7.92 -15.40 -41.31
N MET A 320 6.96 -14.84 -42.06
CA MET A 320 5.91 -15.62 -42.72
C MET A 320 6.49 -16.57 -43.78
N GLY A 321 7.46 -16.11 -44.57
CA GLY A 321 8.14 -16.94 -45.57
C GLY A 321 8.90 -18.11 -44.96
N GLN A 322 9.57 -17.91 -43.82
CA GLN A 322 10.25 -19.01 -43.12
C GLN A 322 9.27 -20.07 -42.60
N ILE A 323 8.11 -19.64 -42.09
CA ILE A 323 7.05 -20.57 -41.68
C ILE A 323 6.53 -21.36 -42.87
N GLU A 324 6.27 -20.69 -43.99
CA GLU A 324 5.73 -21.34 -45.18
C GLU A 324 6.70 -22.41 -45.73
N ILE A 325 8.00 -22.10 -45.77
CA ILE A 325 9.05 -23.04 -46.16
C ILE A 325 9.12 -24.20 -45.16
N GLY A 326 9.13 -23.90 -43.85
CA GLY A 326 9.19 -24.89 -42.80
C GLY A 326 8.01 -25.87 -42.80
N ILE A 327 6.79 -25.38 -43.02
CA ILE A 327 5.56 -26.19 -43.10
C ILE A 327 5.54 -27.02 -44.39
N LYS A 328 5.92 -26.45 -45.53
CA LYS A 328 6.00 -27.19 -46.81
C LYS A 328 7.04 -28.31 -46.78
N GLY A 329 8.12 -28.14 -46.01
CA GLY A 329 9.14 -29.17 -45.78
C GLY A 329 8.69 -30.36 -44.93
N MET A 330 7.54 -30.30 -44.25
CA MET A 330 7.03 -31.39 -43.41
C MET A 330 6.51 -32.60 -44.22
N GLY A 331 6.35 -32.46 -45.54
CA GLY A 331 5.73 -33.45 -46.42
C GLY A 331 6.67 -34.39 -47.18
N SER A 332 8.00 -34.33 -47.02
CA SER A 332 8.94 -35.20 -47.76
C SER A 332 9.91 -35.97 -46.85
N PRO A 333 10.07 -37.29 -47.04
CA PRO A 333 11.13 -38.03 -46.36
C PRO A 333 12.48 -37.73 -47.02
N GLN A 334 13.47 -37.43 -46.18
CA GLN A 334 14.92 -37.38 -46.41
C GLN A 334 15.42 -37.40 -47.87
N HIS A 335 16.03 -36.29 -48.30
CA HIS A 335 17.23 -36.35 -49.13
C HIS A 335 18.16 -35.18 -48.81
N HIS A 336 19.34 -35.50 -48.26
CA HIS A 336 20.50 -34.62 -48.34
C HIS A 336 20.93 -34.54 -49.81
N ALA A 337 20.98 -33.33 -50.36
CA ALA A 337 21.68 -33.05 -51.60
C ALA A 337 22.46 -31.75 -51.46
N PHE A 338 23.78 -31.89 -51.29
CA PHE A 338 24.74 -30.85 -51.62
C PHE A 338 24.70 -30.62 -53.13
N THR A 339 24.50 -29.39 -53.59
CA THR A 339 24.89 -28.99 -54.95
C THR A 339 25.25 -27.50 -55.02
N ASN A 340 26.54 -27.25 -55.29
CA ASN A 340 27.05 -26.04 -55.94
C ASN A 340 26.48 -25.92 -57.36
N GLY A 341 26.17 -24.71 -57.83
CA GLY A 341 25.89 -24.46 -59.24
C GLY A 341 25.26 -23.10 -59.53
N TYR A 342 25.94 -22.31 -60.37
CA TYR A 342 25.59 -20.96 -60.83
C TYR A 342 24.47 -20.90 -61.90
N ALA A 343 23.95 -19.67 -62.04
CA ALA A 343 23.45 -18.97 -63.25
C ALA A 343 21.95 -19.03 -63.62
N ALA A 344 21.28 -17.87 -63.69
CA ALA A 344 20.97 -17.15 -64.95
C ALA A 344 19.80 -16.12 -64.80
N TYR A 345 20.06 -14.87 -65.21
CA TYR A 345 19.09 -13.78 -65.49
C TYR A 345 18.47 -13.95 -66.90
N PRO A 346 17.31 -13.31 -67.25
CA PRO A 346 17.23 -11.89 -67.70
C PRO A 346 15.92 -11.15 -67.28
N ARG A 347 15.91 -9.87 -66.85
CA ARG A 347 16.13 -8.56 -67.50
C ARG A 347 14.92 -8.01 -68.30
N GLY A 348 14.49 -6.79 -67.91
CA GLY A 348 13.58 -5.86 -68.61
C GLY A 348 13.11 -4.74 -67.65
N GLN A 349 13.87 -3.69 -67.31
CA GLN A 349 14.26 -2.46 -68.07
C GLN A 349 13.07 -1.48 -68.25
N GLY A 350 13.11 -0.17 -67.98
CA GLY A 350 14.14 0.83 -67.61
C GLY A 350 13.45 2.08 -66.99
N SER A 351 14.13 3.04 -66.36
CA SER A 351 15.11 3.99 -66.92
C SER A 351 16.21 4.33 -65.88
N THR A 352 17.49 3.99 -66.12
CA THR A 352 18.62 4.75 -66.73
C THR A 352 19.13 5.95 -65.88
N PHE A 353 20.20 5.77 -65.08
CA PHE A 353 21.65 6.06 -65.32
C PHE A 353 22.00 7.57 -65.13
N SER A 354 23.11 8.02 -64.50
CA SER A 354 24.51 7.54 -64.58
C SER A 354 25.47 8.19 -63.51
N ILE A 355 26.55 7.46 -63.14
CA ILE A 355 28.01 7.85 -63.05
C ILE A 355 28.39 9.04 -62.13
N SER A 356 29.45 9.08 -61.29
CA SER A 356 30.47 8.20 -60.71
C SER A 356 31.27 9.05 -59.68
N PRO A 357 32.14 8.46 -58.84
CA PRO A 357 32.60 9.02 -57.57
C PRO A 357 33.86 9.87 -57.72
N HIS A 358 33.97 10.97 -56.95
CA HIS A 358 35.16 11.32 -56.18
C HIS A 358 34.96 12.61 -55.35
N ARG A 359 35.45 12.54 -54.11
CA ARG A 359 36.07 13.63 -53.34
C ARG A 359 35.20 14.86 -53.03
N PHE A 360 34.45 14.77 -51.92
CA PHE A 360 34.17 15.94 -51.09
C PHE A 360 34.50 15.62 -49.62
N GLN A 361 35.75 15.91 -49.24
CA GLN A 361 36.11 16.09 -47.83
C GLN A 361 35.52 17.44 -47.38
N PRO A 362 34.84 17.52 -46.23
CA PRO A 362 34.52 18.83 -45.66
C PRO A 362 35.84 19.50 -45.24
N ARG A 363 36.18 20.62 -45.90
CA ARG A 363 37.24 21.53 -45.44
C ARG A 363 36.93 21.98 -44.01
N PRO A 364 37.85 21.88 -43.04
CA PRO A 364 37.72 22.59 -41.79
C PRO A 364 37.97 24.08 -42.05
N GLN A 365 37.01 24.93 -41.70
CA GLN A 365 37.20 26.39 -41.77
C GLN A 365 38.31 26.83 -40.80
N PRO A 366 39.41 27.46 -41.25
CA PRO A 366 40.50 27.89 -40.38
C PRO A 366 40.19 29.18 -39.60
N ALA A 367 39.09 29.87 -39.92
CA ALA A 367 38.73 31.15 -39.32
C ALA A 367 38.22 31.02 -37.86
N LEU A 368 37.46 29.98 -37.55
CA LEU A 368 36.88 29.79 -36.20
C LEU A 368 37.88 29.23 -35.19
N ARG A 369 38.86 28.42 -35.64
CA ARG A 369 39.93 27.90 -34.77
C ARG A 369 40.94 28.99 -34.37
N ARG A 370 41.32 29.88 -35.30
CA ARG A 370 42.19 31.02 -34.98
C ARG A 370 41.49 32.00 -34.04
N ARG A 371 40.19 32.26 -34.21
CA ARG A 371 39.42 33.14 -33.31
C ARG A 371 39.30 32.56 -31.89
N ARG A 372 39.08 31.25 -31.74
CA ARG A 372 39.07 30.58 -30.43
C ARG A 372 40.44 30.58 -29.74
N GLN A 373 41.52 30.30 -30.48
CA GLN A 373 42.87 30.34 -29.91
C GLN A 373 43.31 31.75 -29.53
N LEU A 374 42.90 32.77 -30.29
CA LEU A 374 43.16 34.16 -29.97
C LEU A 374 42.37 34.62 -28.74
N ILE A 375 41.09 34.24 -28.62
CA ILE A 375 40.27 34.51 -27.43
C ILE A 375 40.85 33.80 -26.19
N GLN A 376 41.27 32.53 -26.32
CA GLN A 376 41.90 31.80 -25.22
C GLN A 376 43.22 32.45 -24.78
N ARG A 377 44.06 32.91 -25.72
CA ARG A 377 45.28 33.65 -25.39
C ARG A 377 45.00 35.01 -24.75
N LEU A 378 43.99 35.74 -25.23
CA LEU A 378 43.57 37.02 -24.64
C LEU A 378 42.99 36.86 -23.24
N LEU A 379 42.22 35.80 -22.99
CA LEU A 379 41.71 35.47 -21.65
C LEU A 379 42.85 35.07 -20.70
N LEU A 380 43.84 34.32 -21.20
CA LEU A 380 44.98 33.90 -20.38
C LEU A 380 45.90 35.09 -20.07
N ILE A 381 46.18 35.96 -21.03
CA ILE A 381 46.91 37.21 -20.82
C ILE A 381 46.12 38.16 -19.90
N GLY A 382 44.81 38.28 -20.09
CA GLY A 382 43.94 39.07 -19.22
C GLY A 382 43.93 38.56 -17.78
N GLY A 383 43.87 37.24 -17.58
CA GLY A 383 43.97 36.62 -16.26
C GLY A 383 45.32 36.85 -15.59
N VAL A 384 46.42 36.74 -16.33
CA VAL A 384 47.77 37.00 -15.79
C VAL A 384 47.99 38.47 -15.47
N SER A 385 47.51 39.39 -16.32
CA SER A 385 47.55 40.84 -16.04
C SER A 385 46.69 41.23 -14.85
N LEU A 386 45.52 40.61 -14.68
CA LEU A 386 44.66 40.83 -13.50
C LEU A 386 45.35 40.35 -12.22
N LEU A 387 46.02 39.19 -12.27
CA LEU A 387 46.79 38.65 -11.15
C LEU A 387 47.96 39.58 -10.78
N LEU A 388 48.69 40.10 -11.77
CA LEU A 388 49.76 41.08 -11.57
C LEU A 388 49.23 42.42 -11.02
N LEU A 389 48.09 42.90 -11.50
CA LEU A 389 47.44 44.12 -11.00
C LEU A 389 47.01 43.98 -9.53
N VAL A 390 46.47 42.82 -9.14
CA VAL A 390 46.11 42.51 -7.74
C VAL A 390 47.37 42.42 -6.86
N LEU A 391 48.51 41.98 -7.41
CA LEU A 391 49.77 41.91 -6.67
C LEU A 391 50.45 43.27 -6.50
N ILE A 392 50.37 44.15 -7.52
CA ILE A 392 51.07 45.46 -7.54
C ILE A 392 50.28 46.55 -6.81
N PHE A 393 48.95 46.54 -6.84
CA PHE A 393 48.10 47.58 -6.25
C PHE A 393 47.31 47.05 -5.03
N PRO A 394 47.76 47.32 -3.79
CA PRO A 394 47.12 46.81 -2.57
C PRO A 394 45.66 47.23 -2.39
N SER A 395 45.29 48.40 -2.93
CA SER A 395 43.92 48.94 -2.88
C SER A 395 42.92 48.20 -3.77
N TRP A 396 43.36 47.39 -4.74
CA TRP A 396 42.47 46.52 -5.51
C TRP A 396 42.22 45.16 -4.85
N ARG A 397 43.08 44.76 -3.91
CA ARG A 397 42.89 43.53 -3.13
C ARG A 397 41.64 43.60 -2.26
N SER A 398 41.37 44.75 -1.64
CA SER A 398 40.18 44.95 -0.80
C SER A 398 38.86 44.95 -1.57
N ALA A 399 38.87 45.27 -2.88
CA ALA A 399 37.67 45.24 -3.72
C ALA A 399 37.39 43.88 -4.36
N LEU A 400 38.43 43.09 -4.68
CA LEU A 400 38.29 41.82 -5.43
C LEU A 400 38.35 40.55 -4.56
N LEU A 401 39.00 40.59 -3.39
CA LEU A 401 39.08 39.43 -2.49
C LEU A 401 37.75 38.98 -1.83
N PRO A 402 36.74 39.85 -1.59
CA PRO A 402 35.45 39.40 -1.03
C PRO A 402 34.63 38.51 -1.98
N VAL A 403 34.93 38.50 -3.29
CA VAL A 403 34.18 37.72 -4.29
C VAL A 403 34.78 36.33 -4.51
N VAL A 404 36.04 36.12 -4.14
CA VAL A 404 36.76 34.85 -4.39
C VAL A 404 37.10 34.08 -3.10
N SER A 405 37.08 34.75 -1.95
CA SER A 405 37.27 34.08 -0.66
C SER A 405 35.93 33.65 -0.06
N LEU A 406 35.52 32.41 -0.35
CA LEU A 406 34.58 31.66 0.47
C LEU A 406 35.16 31.52 1.89
N GLY A 407 34.85 32.49 2.76
CA GLY A 407 34.56 32.34 4.19
C GLY A 407 35.52 31.57 5.10
N LEU A 408 36.82 31.45 4.78
CA LEU A 408 37.72 30.57 5.55
C LEU A 408 38.64 31.25 6.56
N LEU A 409 38.70 32.58 6.64
CA LEU A 409 39.52 33.28 7.64
C LEU A 409 38.90 34.62 8.06
N SER A 410 37.93 34.58 8.95
CA SER A 410 37.71 35.69 9.88
C SER A 410 37.34 35.13 11.25
N SER A 411 38.33 35.14 12.14
CA SER A 411 38.14 34.98 13.57
C SER A 411 37.43 36.20 14.15
N THR A 412 36.66 35.92 15.21
CA THR A 412 36.17 36.82 16.27
C THR A 412 35.11 37.86 15.90
N GLU A 413 33.89 37.51 16.32
CA GLU A 413 32.93 38.33 17.08
C GLU A 413 32.39 39.61 16.44
N ASP A 414 31.06 39.71 16.39
CA ASP A 414 30.26 40.89 16.04
C ASP A 414 30.10 41.27 14.55
N LEU A 415 29.66 40.31 13.74
CA LEU A 415 28.84 40.60 12.55
C LEU A 415 27.47 39.93 12.72
N GLN A 416 26.61 40.51 13.56
CA GLN A 416 25.17 40.20 13.56
C GLN A 416 24.54 40.73 12.27
N ILE A 417 24.70 39.98 11.19
CA ILE A 417 23.79 40.05 10.06
C ILE A 417 22.45 39.52 10.57
N GLN A 418 21.40 40.34 10.61
CA GLN A 418 20.07 40.00 11.16
C GLN A 418 19.42 38.74 10.54
N THR A 419 19.98 38.19 9.45
CA THR A 419 19.52 36.97 8.77
C THR A 419 20.29 35.70 9.13
N VAL A 420 21.42 35.78 9.84
CA VAL A 420 22.21 34.61 10.24
C VAL A 420 21.77 34.16 11.63
N ARG A 421 21.21 32.95 11.73
CA ARG A 421 20.85 32.31 12.99
C ARG A 421 21.78 31.13 13.25
N TYR A 422 22.46 31.16 14.39
CA TYR A 422 23.29 30.05 14.86
C TYR A 422 22.46 29.15 15.78
N TYR A 423 22.56 27.83 15.58
CA TYR A 423 21.90 26.84 16.43
C TYR A 423 22.90 25.75 16.78
N ASP A 424 23.12 25.54 18.07
CA ASP A 424 23.86 24.39 18.59
C ASP A 424 22.88 23.26 18.90
N LEU A 425 22.96 22.17 18.14
CA LEU A 425 22.06 21.03 18.33
C LEU A 425 22.42 20.18 19.55
N SER A 426 23.61 20.33 20.10
CA SER A 426 23.99 19.68 21.35
C SER A 426 23.20 20.20 22.55
N ALA A 427 22.63 21.41 22.46
CA ALA A 427 21.79 21.99 23.49
C ALA A 427 20.33 21.50 23.48
N VAL A 428 19.86 20.85 22.40
CA VAL A 428 18.45 20.41 22.22
C VAL A 428 18.32 18.89 22.15
N GLN A 429 18.77 18.20 23.20
CA GLN A 429 18.81 16.73 23.22
C GLN A 429 17.50 16.06 23.66
N GLY A 430 16.64 16.79 24.37
CA GLY A 430 15.47 16.23 25.04
C GLY A 430 15.84 15.57 26.37
N THR A 431 15.32 16.08 27.48
CA THR A 431 15.60 15.57 28.83
C THR A 431 14.32 15.29 29.63
N ALA A 432 14.47 14.49 30.69
CA ALA A 432 13.37 14.08 31.57
C ALA A 432 12.53 15.24 32.11
N ASP A 433 13.19 16.34 32.49
CA ASP A 433 12.58 17.53 33.10
C ASP A 433 12.45 18.68 32.08
N GLY A 434 11.98 18.39 30.87
CA GLY A 434 11.96 19.34 29.75
C GLY A 434 11.26 20.66 30.08
N TRP A 435 10.21 20.63 30.90
CA TRP A 435 9.47 21.81 31.34
C TRP A 435 10.27 22.75 32.25
N VAL A 436 11.26 22.23 32.99
CA VAL A 436 12.16 23.04 33.85
C VAL A 436 13.24 23.72 33.01
N LYS A 437 13.61 23.12 31.88
CA LYS A 437 14.69 23.58 31.00
C LYS A 437 14.20 24.34 29.77
N ASP A 438 12.92 24.73 29.76
CA ASP A 438 12.27 25.42 28.66
C ASP A 438 12.42 24.69 27.31
N GLU A 439 12.38 23.36 27.32
CA GLU A 439 12.51 22.55 26.11
C GLU A 439 11.27 22.69 25.22
N ARG A 440 11.48 22.94 23.92
CA ARG A 440 10.38 23.11 22.97
C ARG A 440 9.88 21.78 22.42
N VAL A 441 8.55 21.66 22.35
CA VAL A 441 7.83 20.50 21.82
C VAL A 441 7.16 20.88 20.51
N LEU A 442 7.40 20.11 19.45
CA LEU A 442 6.64 20.20 18.20
C LEU A 442 5.48 19.20 18.25
N MET A 443 4.25 19.67 18.37
CA MET A 443 3.06 18.82 18.35
C MET A 443 2.53 18.65 16.93
N CYS A 444 2.58 17.43 16.39
CA CYS A 444 2.17 17.12 15.02
C CYS A 444 0.83 16.37 15.00
N THR A 445 -0.15 16.90 14.27
CA THR A 445 -1.50 16.31 14.12
C THR A 445 -1.90 16.25 12.63
N PRO A 446 -1.87 15.07 11.99
CA PRO A 446 -2.44 14.90 10.65
C PRO A 446 -3.98 14.92 10.73
N LEU A 447 -4.63 15.59 9.79
CA LEU A 447 -6.08 15.79 9.78
C LEU A 447 -6.68 15.40 8.43
N ARG A 448 -7.80 14.70 8.49
CA ARG A 448 -8.67 14.39 7.37
C ARG A 448 -10.10 14.27 7.88
N ASP A 449 -11.03 15.00 7.26
CA ASP A 449 -12.46 14.95 7.61
C ASP A 449 -12.70 15.05 9.13
N ALA A 450 -11.96 15.94 9.80
CA ALA A 450 -11.81 15.98 11.25
C ALA A 450 -12.67 17.05 11.94
N SER A 451 -13.56 17.75 11.21
CA SER A 451 -14.35 18.87 11.75
C SER A 451 -15.16 18.50 13.01
N SER A 452 -15.68 17.27 13.10
CA SER A 452 -16.39 16.75 14.27
C SER A 452 -15.52 16.60 15.52
N HIS A 453 -14.22 16.39 15.36
CA HIS A 453 -13.30 16.11 16.47
C HIS A 453 -12.58 17.35 16.98
N LEU A 454 -12.44 18.40 16.14
CA LEU A 454 -11.70 19.62 16.49
C LEU A 454 -12.18 20.28 17.81
N PRO A 455 -13.48 20.40 18.11
CA PRO A 455 -13.91 21.03 19.37
C PRO A 455 -13.36 20.33 20.61
N MET A 456 -13.43 19.00 20.63
CA MET A 456 -12.87 18.18 21.70
C MET A 456 -11.35 18.31 21.73
N PHE A 457 -10.68 18.20 20.58
CA PHE A 457 -9.23 18.31 20.49
C PHE A 457 -8.69 19.64 21.03
N PHE A 458 -9.32 20.77 20.71
CA PHE A 458 -8.92 22.09 21.23
C PHE A 458 -9.22 22.24 22.73
N SER A 459 -10.26 21.58 23.25
CA SER A 459 -10.50 21.54 24.69
C SER A 459 -9.35 20.84 25.43
N HIS A 460 -8.77 19.79 24.84
CA HIS A 460 -7.61 19.10 25.39
C HIS A 460 -6.35 19.95 25.31
N LEU A 461 -6.12 20.64 24.19
CA LEU A 461 -4.99 21.57 24.05
C LEU A 461 -5.00 22.62 25.15
N ARG A 462 -6.17 23.20 25.45
CA ARG A 462 -6.33 24.23 26.50
C ARG A 462 -6.03 23.70 27.92
N ASN A 463 -6.20 22.40 28.13
CA ASN A 463 -6.03 21.78 29.44
C ASN A 463 -4.62 21.23 29.67
N LEU A 464 -3.71 21.27 28.68
CA LEU A 464 -2.35 20.78 28.86
C LEU A 464 -1.63 21.59 29.96
N THR A 465 -0.86 20.90 30.80
CA THR A 465 -0.07 21.57 31.85
C THR A 465 1.28 22.07 31.35
N TYR A 466 1.79 21.47 30.28
CA TYR A 466 3.08 21.88 29.70
C TYR A 466 2.97 23.30 29.16
N PRO A 467 3.93 24.21 29.41
CA PRO A 467 3.79 25.62 29.05
C PRO A 467 3.48 25.80 27.55
N HIS A 468 2.31 26.37 27.22
CA HIS A 468 1.84 26.43 25.83
C HIS A 468 2.79 27.22 24.92
N ASN A 469 3.48 28.23 25.44
CA ASN A 469 4.48 29.01 24.71
C ASN A 469 5.72 28.18 24.27
N LEU A 470 5.91 26.99 24.85
CA LEU A 470 6.95 26.02 24.48
C LEU A 470 6.43 24.93 23.54
N ILE A 471 5.12 24.90 23.26
CA ILE A 471 4.51 23.96 22.34
C ILE A 471 4.26 24.69 21.01
N ASP A 472 4.94 24.23 19.96
CA ASP A 472 4.70 24.65 18.60
C ASP A 472 3.73 23.66 17.95
N LEU A 473 2.63 24.13 17.34
CA LEU A 473 1.60 23.28 16.75
C LEU A 473 1.81 23.12 15.25
N ALA A 474 1.68 21.89 14.75
CA ALA A 474 1.83 21.56 13.34
C ALA A 474 0.69 20.67 12.87
N PHE A 475 -0.08 21.17 11.89
CA PHE A 475 -1.22 20.47 11.29
C PHE A 475 -0.96 20.18 9.82
N LEU A 476 -1.36 18.99 9.36
CA LEU A 476 -1.45 18.70 7.93
C LEU A 476 -2.86 18.28 7.57
N VAL A 477 -3.55 19.09 6.76
CA VAL A 477 -4.88 18.77 6.23
C VAL A 477 -4.72 18.13 4.84
N SER A 478 -5.24 16.92 4.66
CA SER A 478 -5.12 16.14 3.41
C SER A 478 -6.42 15.46 3.03
N ASP A 479 -6.79 15.55 1.75
CA ASP A 479 -7.92 14.83 1.15
C ASP A 479 -9.25 15.00 1.92
N SER A 480 -9.42 16.11 2.67
CA SER A 480 -10.63 16.47 3.41
C SER A 480 -11.73 16.99 2.47
N LYS A 481 -12.98 16.67 2.81
CA LYS A 481 -14.19 17.08 2.08
C LYS A 481 -15.16 17.89 2.93
N ASP A 482 -14.96 17.90 4.24
CA ASP A 482 -15.71 18.71 5.20
C ASP A 482 -15.05 20.08 5.43
N SER A 483 -15.59 20.85 6.38
CA SER A 483 -15.07 22.17 6.76
C SER A 483 -13.90 22.12 7.75
N THR A 484 -13.06 21.07 7.70
CA THR A 484 -11.92 20.92 8.64
C THR A 484 -10.99 22.13 8.60
N MET A 485 -10.67 22.64 7.40
CA MET A 485 -9.69 23.73 7.26
C MET A 485 -10.22 25.05 7.82
N GLU A 486 -11.48 25.39 7.52
CA GLU A 486 -12.11 26.60 8.00
C GLU A 486 -12.26 26.58 9.53
N MET A 487 -12.74 25.46 10.07
CA MET A 487 -12.91 25.30 11.53
C MET A 487 -11.57 25.33 12.25
N LEU A 488 -10.55 24.62 11.75
CA LEU A 488 -9.20 24.64 12.32
C LEU A 488 -8.66 26.09 12.37
N THR A 489 -8.78 26.83 11.28
CA THR A 489 -8.28 28.21 11.20
C THR A 489 -9.01 29.13 12.19
N SER A 490 -10.34 29.00 12.31
CA SER A 490 -11.12 29.76 13.28
C SER A 490 -10.69 29.47 14.71
N MET A 491 -10.63 28.18 15.08
CA MET A 491 -10.30 27.77 16.44
C MET A 491 -8.86 28.10 16.83
N LEU A 492 -7.91 28.07 15.89
CA LEU A 492 -6.55 28.56 16.09
C LEU A 492 -6.52 30.06 16.34
N GLY A 493 -7.34 30.84 15.62
CA GLY A 493 -7.52 32.27 15.85
C GLY A 493 -8.01 32.55 17.28
N ASP A 494 -9.05 31.84 17.71
CA ASP A 494 -9.62 31.97 19.06
C ASP A 494 -8.64 31.52 20.15
N LEU A 495 -7.80 30.51 19.87
CA LEU A 495 -6.78 30.02 20.79
C LEU A 495 -5.64 31.03 20.97
N GLN A 496 -5.18 31.66 19.88
CA GLN A 496 -4.10 32.66 19.95
C GLN A 496 -4.57 34.04 20.42
N ALA A 497 -5.87 34.35 20.30
CA ALA A 497 -6.46 35.60 20.76
C ALA A 497 -6.94 35.56 22.22
N ASP A 498 -6.61 34.50 22.96
CA ASP A 498 -7.01 34.36 24.35
C ASP A 498 -6.46 35.51 25.23
N SER A 499 -7.26 35.96 26.18
CA SER A 499 -6.90 37.04 27.10
C SER A 499 -5.83 36.65 28.11
N ASP A 500 -5.71 35.35 28.45
CA ASP A 500 -4.67 34.88 29.35
C ASP A 500 -3.35 34.68 28.57
N PRO A 501 -2.26 35.40 28.91
CA PRO A 501 -0.98 35.30 28.20
C PRO A 501 -0.32 33.92 28.26
N LYS A 502 -0.78 33.00 29.14
CA LYS A 502 -0.30 31.63 29.21
C LYS A 502 -0.98 30.68 28.23
N MET A 503 -2.13 31.06 27.68
CA MET A 503 -2.93 30.20 26.82
C MET A 503 -2.45 30.12 25.36
N PRO A 504 -1.93 31.19 24.74
CA PRO A 504 -1.39 31.13 23.40
C PRO A 504 -0.23 30.13 23.28
N PHE A 505 -0.25 29.38 22.18
CA PHE A 505 0.82 28.46 21.81
C PHE A 505 1.96 29.22 21.13
N GLY A 506 3.08 28.52 20.93
CA GLY A 506 4.24 29.01 20.20
C GLY A 506 3.95 29.20 18.70
N GLU A 507 4.84 28.70 17.85
CA GLU A 507 4.66 28.83 16.41
C GLU A 507 3.65 27.79 15.90
N ILE A 508 2.66 28.24 15.13
CA ILE A 508 1.63 27.38 14.53
C ILE A 508 1.86 27.28 13.03
N SER A 509 1.92 26.06 12.52
CA SER A 509 2.07 25.74 11.10
C SER A 509 0.90 24.90 10.60
N VAL A 510 0.15 25.41 9.63
CA VAL A 510 -0.93 24.67 8.96
C VAL A 510 -0.53 24.40 7.52
N ILE A 511 -0.45 23.13 7.16
CA ILE A 511 -0.02 22.67 5.83
C ILE A 511 -1.20 21.98 5.16
N GLN A 512 -1.48 22.35 3.91
CA GLN A 512 -2.45 21.64 3.09
C GLN A 512 -1.73 20.87 1.98
N LYS A 513 -1.97 19.55 1.93
CA LYS A 513 -1.39 18.71 0.88
C LYS A 513 -2.18 17.41 0.71
N ASP A 514 -2.65 17.18 -0.51
CA ASP A 514 -3.36 15.94 -0.85
C ASP A 514 -2.41 14.85 -1.35
N PHE A 515 -2.72 13.59 -0.99
CA PHE A 515 -1.98 12.40 -1.42
C PHE A 515 -2.79 11.48 -2.33
N GLY A 516 -4.04 11.84 -2.66
CA GLY A 516 -4.85 11.15 -3.66
C GLY A 516 -5.39 9.81 -3.17
N GLN A 517 -5.69 9.70 -1.88
CA GLN A 517 -6.26 8.48 -1.30
C GLN A 517 -7.68 8.26 -1.84
N LYS A 518 -7.80 7.34 -2.81
CA LYS A 518 -9.08 7.00 -3.45
C LYS A 518 -10.03 6.38 -2.43
N VAL A 519 -11.14 7.07 -2.18
CA VAL A 519 -12.26 6.56 -1.37
C VAL A 519 -12.97 5.47 -2.19
N GLN A 520 -12.70 4.19 -1.90
CA GLN A 520 -13.58 3.12 -2.39
C GLN A 520 -14.89 3.14 -1.56
N GLN A 521 -16.03 2.93 -2.23
CA GLN A 521 -17.36 3.17 -1.66
C GLN A 521 -17.83 2.08 -0.69
N ASP A 522 -17.24 0.88 -0.68
CA ASP A 522 -17.62 -0.20 0.24
C ASP A 522 -16.78 -0.18 1.52
N VAL A 523 -17.44 -0.06 2.67
CA VAL A 523 -16.83 -0.12 4.01
C VAL A 523 -16.11 -1.46 4.22
N GLU A 524 -16.68 -2.56 3.71
CA GLU A 524 -16.06 -3.91 3.74
C GLU A 524 -14.79 -4.01 2.90
N SER A 525 -14.66 -3.27 1.79
CA SER A 525 -13.43 -3.28 0.97
C SER A 525 -12.30 -2.43 1.57
N ARG A 526 -12.64 -1.46 2.43
CA ARG A 526 -11.68 -0.62 3.18
C ARG A 526 -10.95 -1.39 4.28
N HIS A 527 -11.61 -2.37 4.88
CA HIS A 527 -11.04 -3.22 5.92
C HIS A 527 -10.38 -4.48 5.36
N GLY A 528 -10.33 -4.70 4.05
CA GLY A 528 -9.60 -5.84 3.49
C GLY A 528 -8.08 -5.72 3.73
N PHE A 529 -7.46 -6.79 4.22
CA PHE A 529 -6.02 -6.90 4.48
C PHE A 529 -5.13 -6.32 3.36
N ALA A 530 -5.52 -6.52 2.09
CA ALA A 530 -4.79 -6.04 0.92
C ALA A 530 -4.83 -4.51 0.70
N ALA A 531 -5.88 -3.82 1.18
CA ALA A 531 -6.04 -2.37 1.04
C ALA A 531 -5.27 -1.59 2.13
N GLN A 532 -5.15 -2.20 3.32
CA GLN A 532 -4.59 -1.57 4.51
C GLN A 532 -3.10 -1.21 4.34
N ALA A 533 -2.32 -2.06 3.67
CA ALA A 533 -0.92 -1.80 3.35
C ALA A 533 -0.74 -0.53 2.48
N GLY A 534 -1.66 -0.27 1.54
CA GLY A 534 -1.62 0.93 0.71
C GLY A 534 -1.95 2.20 1.49
N ARG A 535 -2.92 2.12 2.39
CA ARG A 535 -3.33 3.23 3.28
C ARG A 535 -2.19 3.64 4.22
N ARG A 536 -1.54 2.70 4.92
CA ARG A 536 -0.41 3.01 5.81
C ARG A 536 0.73 3.72 5.08
N LYS A 537 1.06 3.29 3.86
CA LYS A 537 2.09 3.96 3.05
C LYS A 537 1.74 5.41 2.70
N LEU A 538 0.46 5.73 2.45
CA LEU A 538 0.02 7.12 2.22
C LEU A 538 0.04 7.95 3.51
N MET A 539 -0.43 7.39 4.64
CA MET A 539 -0.36 8.06 5.95
C MET A 539 1.08 8.37 6.34
N ALA A 540 2.01 7.45 6.08
CA ALA A 540 3.45 7.66 6.29
C ALA A 540 3.99 8.85 5.47
N GLN A 541 3.52 9.03 4.22
CA GLN A 541 3.88 10.20 3.42
C GLN A 541 3.39 11.49 4.08
N ALA A 542 2.13 11.53 4.52
CA ALA A 542 1.56 12.69 5.21
C ALA A 542 2.37 13.05 6.47
N ARG A 543 2.64 12.09 7.36
CA ARG A 543 3.45 12.30 8.56
C ARG A 543 4.85 12.83 8.22
N ASN A 544 5.54 12.23 7.25
CA ASN A 544 6.88 12.70 6.85
C ASN A 544 6.87 14.10 6.26
N TRP A 545 5.86 14.46 5.47
CA TRP A 545 5.72 15.81 4.91
C TRP A 545 5.50 16.85 6.00
N LEU A 546 4.59 16.55 6.95
CA LEU A 546 4.33 17.42 8.09
C LEU A 546 5.60 17.65 8.91
N LEU A 547 6.29 16.57 9.28
CA LEU A 547 7.53 16.64 10.06
C LEU A 547 8.61 17.43 9.34
N SER A 548 8.89 17.09 8.08
CA SER A 548 10.00 17.72 7.31
C SER A 548 9.78 19.20 7.08
N ALA A 549 8.51 19.65 7.01
CA ALA A 549 8.16 21.04 6.80
C ALA A 549 8.15 21.88 8.10
N THR A 550 8.05 21.24 9.28
CA THR A 550 7.81 21.96 10.55
C THR A 550 8.92 21.75 11.59
N LEU A 551 9.78 20.73 11.46
CA LEU A 551 10.87 20.49 12.40
C LEU A 551 11.97 21.56 12.30
N ARG A 552 11.99 22.48 13.27
CA ARG A 552 13.03 23.50 13.46
C ARG A 552 14.21 23.04 14.35
N PRO A 553 15.39 23.69 14.24
CA PRO A 553 16.56 23.41 15.07
C PRO A 553 16.34 23.54 16.58
N THR A 554 15.33 24.31 17.01
CA THR A 554 15.02 24.62 18.42
C THR A 554 14.19 23.56 19.13
N HIS A 555 13.58 22.60 18.42
CA HIS A 555 12.76 21.57 19.06
C HIS A 555 13.62 20.50 19.71
N SER A 556 13.34 20.20 20.98
CA SER A 556 13.93 19.08 21.72
C SER A 556 13.07 17.82 21.60
N TRP A 557 11.76 17.98 21.43
CA TRP A 557 10.79 16.89 21.36
C TRP A 557 9.82 17.06 20.19
N VAL A 558 9.28 15.93 19.72
CA VAL A 558 8.19 15.87 18.76
C VAL A 558 7.10 14.99 19.37
N TYR A 559 5.89 15.52 19.47
CA TYR A 559 4.73 14.85 20.02
C TYR A 559 3.68 14.62 18.92
N TRP A 560 3.50 13.38 18.50
CA TRP A 560 2.45 13.00 17.57
C TRP A 560 1.17 12.72 18.34
N ARG A 561 0.07 13.31 17.88
CA ARG A 561 -1.24 13.14 18.51
C ARG A 561 -2.33 13.10 17.43
N ASP A 562 -3.16 12.07 17.47
CA ASP A 562 -4.36 12.03 16.62
C ASP A 562 -5.49 12.90 17.23
N ALA A 563 -6.37 13.42 16.38
CA ALA A 563 -7.39 14.40 16.77
C ALA A 563 -8.63 13.80 17.46
N ASP A 564 -8.77 12.48 17.39
CA ASP A 564 -9.91 11.65 17.83
C ASP A 564 -9.71 11.00 19.21
N VAL A 565 -8.70 11.45 19.96
CA VAL A 565 -8.48 10.96 21.33
C VAL A 565 -9.39 11.68 22.33
N GLU A 566 -10.35 10.93 22.89
CA GLU A 566 -11.43 11.38 23.77
C GLU A 566 -10.98 11.80 25.18
N THR A 567 -10.04 11.11 25.81
CA THR A 567 -9.45 11.57 27.09
C THR A 567 -7.98 11.23 27.21
N ALA A 568 -7.22 12.12 27.85
CA ALA A 568 -5.85 11.90 28.26
C ALA A 568 -5.53 12.76 29.49
N PRO A 569 -4.59 12.34 30.35
CA PRO A 569 -4.10 13.20 31.43
C PRO A 569 -3.55 14.52 30.89
N PHE A 570 -3.83 15.61 31.60
CA PHE A 570 -3.37 16.95 31.24
C PHE A 570 -1.85 17.10 31.27
N THR A 571 -1.20 16.26 32.08
CA THR A 571 0.26 16.13 32.28
C THR A 571 0.92 15.16 31.31
N ILE A 572 0.22 14.69 30.26
CA ILE A 572 0.73 13.62 29.39
C ILE A 572 2.10 13.89 28.77
N ILE A 573 2.44 15.14 28.48
CA ILE A 573 3.73 15.47 27.90
C ILE A 573 4.83 15.25 28.96
N GLU A 574 4.65 15.81 30.15
CA GLU A 574 5.54 15.68 31.30
C GLU A 574 5.67 14.21 31.76
N ASP A 575 4.53 13.52 31.84
CA ASP A 575 4.44 12.14 32.30
C ASP A 575 5.19 11.19 31.38
N LEU A 576 5.20 11.44 30.07
CA LEU A 576 5.98 10.67 29.10
C LEU A 576 7.45 11.13 29.07
N MET A 577 7.72 12.43 29.19
CA MET A 577 9.08 13.00 29.17
C MET A 577 9.94 12.45 30.30
N ARG A 578 9.41 12.35 31.53
CA ARG A 578 10.18 11.95 32.72
C ARG A 578 10.82 10.56 32.64
N HIS A 579 10.34 9.67 31.76
CA HIS A 579 10.94 8.37 31.48
C HIS A 579 12.27 8.46 30.70
N ASP A 580 12.56 9.63 30.13
CA ASP A 580 13.80 9.95 29.41
C ASP A 580 14.13 9.03 28.20
N LYS A 581 13.11 8.39 27.62
CA LYS A 581 13.27 7.50 26.46
C LYS A 581 13.31 8.28 25.14
N ASP A 582 13.93 7.69 24.13
CA ASP A 582 14.03 8.31 22.81
C ASP A 582 12.69 8.30 22.07
N VAL A 583 11.92 7.21 22.20
CA VAL A 583 10.55 7.05 21.72
C VAL A 583 9.72 6.39 22.81
N ILE A 584 8.59 7.00 23.17
CA ILE A 584 7.67 6.47 24.18
C ILE A 584 6.21 6.63 23.74
N VAL A 585 5.39 5.62 24.04
CA VAL A 585 3.95 5.60 23.76
C VAL A 585 3.13 5.18 24.99
N PRO A 586 1.96 5.78 25.25
CA PRO A 586 1.02 5.29 26.25
C PRO A 586 0.22 4.09 25.72
N ASN A 587 -0.50 3.42 26.60
CA ASN A 587 -1.51 2.44 26.20
C ASN A 587 -2.79 3.15 25.71
N VAL A 588 -3.45 2.60 24.68
CA VAL A 588 -4.63 3.23 24.06
C VAL A 588 -5.81 2.27 24.07
N TRP A 589 -6.86 2.71 24.76
CA TRP A 589 -8.11 1.98 24.91
C TRP A 589 -9.26 2.79 24.32
N ARG A 590 -10.39 2.13 24.09
CA ARG A 590 -11.64 2.79 23.72
C ARG A 590 -12.74 2.44 24.73
N PRO A 591 -13.57 3.41 25.13
CA PRO A 591 -14.80 3.06 25.83
C PRO A 591 -15.73 2.36 24.84
N LEU A 592 -16.53 1.45 25.35
CA LEU A 592 -17.61 0.81 24.62
C LEU A 592 -18.90 1.00 25.42
N PRO A 593 -20.05 0.98 24.74
CA PRO A 593 -21.31 0.88 25.44
C PRO A 593 -21.38 -0.39 26.32
N ASP A 594 -22.18 -0.35 27.39
CA ASP A 594 -22.28 -1.46 28.36
C ASP A 594 -22.63 -2.80 27.70
N TRP A 595 -23.48 -2.79 26.66
CA TRP A 595 -23.88 -3.99 25.92
C TRP A 595 -22.75 -4.62 25.08
N LEU A 596 -21.66 -3.88 24.83
CA LEU A 596 -20.45 -4.33 24.13
C LEU A 596 -19.27 -4.60 25.08
N GLY A 597 -19.50 -4.55 26.40
CA GLY A 597 -18.49 -4.88 27.41
C GLY A 597 -17.73 -3.69 28.00
N GLY A 598 -18.20 -2.45 27.78
CA GLY A 598 -17.76 -1.25 28.52
C GLY A 598 -16.42 -0.65 28.11
N GLU A 599 -15.39 -1.46 27.85
CA GLU A 599 -14.07 -1.00 27.42
C GLU A 599 -13.36 -2.04 26.55
N GLN A 600 -12.49 -1.59 25.64
CA GLN A 600 -11.70 -2.49 24.80
C GLN A 600 -10.33 -1.90 24.43
N PRO A 601 -9.28 -2.74 24.29
CA PRO A 601 -8.03 -2.32 23.65
C PRO A 601 -8.29 -1.78 22.24
N TYR A 602 -7.70 -0.64 21.92
CA TYR A 602 -7.88 0.03 20.63
C TYR A 602 -6.64 -0.09 19.73
N ASP A 603 -5.48 0.38 20.20
CA ASP A 603 -4.29 0.44 19.38
C ASP A 603 -3.46 -0.84 19.47
N LEU A 604 -3.62 -1.72 18.47
CA LEU A 604 -2.86 -2.97 18.36
C LEU A 604 -1.50 -2.80 17.66
N ASN A 605 -1.09 -1.58 17.30
CA ASN A 605 0.16 -1.33 16.57
C ASN A 605 1.38 -1.16 17.49
N SER A 606 1.17 -1.09 18.80
CA SER A 606 2.22 -1.10 19.81
C SER A 606 2.46 -2.52 20.30
N TRP A 607 3.60 -3.11 19.98
CA TRP A 607 3.89 -4.53 20.25
C TRP A 607 5.39 -4.83 20.35
N GLN A 608 5.70 -5.93 21.03
CA GLN A 608 7.02 -6.58 21.00
C GLN A 608 7.08 -7.63 19.89
N GLU A 609 8.25 -7.80 19.28
CA GLU A 609 8.45 -8.77 18.21
C GLU A 609 8.36 -10.21 18.76
N SER A 610 7.94 -11.15 17.90
CA SER A 610 7.86 -12.57 18.24
C SER A 610 8.61 -13.44 17.23
N GLU A 611 9.11 -14.60 17.66
CA GLU A 611 9.79 -15.55 16.77
C GLU A 611 8.89 -16.04 15.63
N THR A 612 7.60 -16.24 15.92
CA THR A 612 6.58 -16.65 14.94
C THR A 612 6.35 -15.57 13.88
N ALA A 613 6.31 -14.30 14.28
CA ALA A 613 6.17 -13.19 13.34
C ALA A 613 7.43 -12.99 12.50
N LEU A 614 8.62 -13.19 13.06
CA LEU A 614 9.87 -13.18 12.31
C LEU A 614 9.91 -14.31 11.26
N ALA A 615 9.56 -15.53 11.65
CA ALA A 615 9.48 -16.66 10.73
C ALA A 615 8.45 -16.41 9.62
N LEU A 616 7.28 -15.84 9.96
CA LEU A 616 6.28 -15.44 8.98
C LEU A 616 6.85 -14.37 8.03
N ALA A 617 7.50 -13.34 8.56
CA ALA A 617 8.08 -12.25 7.78
C ALA A 617 9.09 -12.76 6.74
N GLU A 618 9.87 -13.81 7.05
CA GLU A 618 10.79 -14.44 6.09
C GLU A 618 10.08 -15.12 4.91
N THR A 619 8.85 -15.61 5.11
CA THR A 619 8.06 -16.24 4.04
C THR A 619 7.40 -15.24 3.10
N LEU A 620 7.22 -13.99 3.54
CA LEU A 620 6.49 -12.96 2.81
C LEU A 620 7.37 -12.23 1.78
N ASP A 621 6.74 -11.77 0.70
CA ASP A 621 7.41 -10.96 -0.33
C ASP A 621 7.96 -9.65 0.26
N GLU A 622 9.04 -9.10 -0.31
CA GLU A 622 9.71 -7.87 0.17
C GLU A 622 8.76 -6.66 0.31
N ASP A 623 7.85 -6.49 -0.63
CA ASP A 623 6.87 -5.38 -0.62
C ASP A 623 5.66 -5.61 0.30
N ALA A 624 5.54 -6.81 0.88
CA ALA A 624 4.44 -7.15 1.80
C ALA A 624 4.54 -6.30 3.06
N VAL A 625 3.37 -5.95 3.60
CA VAL A 625 3.23 -5.25 4.88
C VAL A 625 2.31 -6.10 5.74
N ILE A 626 2.81 -6.50 6.91
CA ILE A 626 2.04 -7.09 7.99
C ILE A 626 1.28 -5.93 8.64
N VAL A 627 -0.01 -6.14 8.87
CA VAL A 627 -0.84 -5.20 9.59
C VAL A 627 -1.48 -5.98 10.73
N GLU A 628 -1.19 -5.58 11.95
CA GLU A 628 -1.74 -6.23 13.14
C GLU A 628 -3.26 -6.07 13.25
N GLY A 629 -3.89 -7.02 13.95
CA GLY A 629 -5.35 -7.07 14.17
C GLY A 629 -6.14 -7.81 13.08
N TYR A 630 -5.45 -8.46 12.13
CA TYR A 630 -6.06 -9.18 11.01
C TYR A 630 -5.84 -10.69 11.10
N ALA A 631 -6.90 -11.47 10.93
CA ALA A 631 -6.86 -12.94 11.08
C ALA A 631 -6.00 -13.64 10.01
N GLU A 632 -5.67 -12.96 8.92
CA GLU A 632 -4.87 -13.46 7.82
C GLU A 632 -3.46 -13.87 8.24
N TYR A 633 -2.89 -13.22 9.25
CA TYR A 633 -1.55 -13.49 9.76
C TYR A 633 -1.56 -13.65 11.28
N ALA A 634 -1.35 -14.88 11.75
CA ALA A 634 -1.14 -15.15 13.17
C ALA A 634 0.30 -14.80 13.57
N THR A 635 0.51 -13.56 14.00
CA THR A 635 1.82 -13.03 14.40
C THR A 635 2.20 -13.45 15.83
N TRP A 636 1.22 -13.65 16.73
CA TRP A 636 1.42 -13.98 18.14
C TRP A 636 2.32 -12.98 18.89
N ARG A 637 2.28 -11.72 18.48
CA ARG A 637 3.02 -10.66 19.14
C ARG A 637 2.32 -10.26 20.44
N PRO A 638 3.05 -10.03 21.54
CA PRO A 638 2.48 -9.38 22.70
C PRO A 638 2.21 -7.91 22.38
N HIS A 639 0.93 -7.53 22.35
CA HIS A 639 0.51 -6.15 22.15
C HIS A 639 0.41 -5.42 23.48
N LEU A 640 0.88 -4.17 23.52
CA LEU A 640 0.81 -3.28 24.68
C LEU A 640 -0.64 -3.17 25.21
N ALA A 641 -1.60 -3.13 24.29
CA ALA A 641 -3.02 -2.99 24.58
C ALA A 641 -3.57 -4.06 25.54
N TYR A 642 -3.12 -5.31 25.42
CA TYR A 642 -3.61 -6.42 26.24
C TYR A 642 -2.92 -6.55 27.60
N LEU A 643 -1.87 -5.76 27.87
CA LEU A 643 -1.08 -5.86 29.09
C LEU A 643 -1.54 -4.88 30.18
N ARG A 644 -2.62 -4.12 29.94
CA ARG A 644 -3.18 -3.20 30.92
C ARG A 644 -3.77 -3.96 32.11
N ASP A 645 -3.21 -3.69 33.27
CA ASP A 645 -3.85 -3.83 34.58
C ASP A 645 -4.30 -2.44 35.06
N PRO A 646 -5.61 -2.19 35.31
CA PRO A 646 -6.11 -0.92 35.86
C PRO A 646 -5.52 -0.52 37.21
N TYR A 647 -4.98 -1.49 37.97
CA TYR A 647 -4.33 -1.26 39.27
C TYR A 647 -2.81 -1.38 39.19
N GLY A 648 -2.26 -1.57 37.98
CA GLY A 648 -0.83 -1.64 37.74
C GLY A 648 -0.14 -0.29 37.91
N ASP A 649 1.18 -0.33 38.05
CA ASP A 649 2.01 0.87 38.14
C ASP A 649 2.02 1.62 36.80
N PRO A 650 1.53 2.87 36.72
CA PRO A 650 1.56 3.67 35.49
C PRO A 650 2.97 3.87 34.92
N ASP A 651 4.00 3.74 35.77
CA ASP A 651 5.40 3.97 35.42
C ASP A 651 6.08 2.72 34.88
N MET A 652 5.38 1.59 34.85
CA MET A 652 5.91 0.35 34.30
C MET A 652 6.28 0.55 32.83
N GLU A 653 7.52 0.19 32.49
CA GLU A 653 8.02 0.30 31.12
C GLU A 653 8.07 -1.06 30.44
N MET A 654 7.74 -1.09 29.16
CA MET A 654 7.87 -2.25 28.29
C MET A 654 8.62 -1.84 27.03
N GLU A 655 9.72 -2.53 26.69
CA GLU A 655 10.37 -2.31 25.40
C GLU A 655 9.43 -2.69 24.25
N LEU A 656 9.46 -1.97 23.14
CA LEU A 656 8.64 -2.28 21.97
C LEU A 656 9.50 -2.47 20.71
N ASP A 657 8.89 -3.03 19.68
CA ASP A 657 9.46 -3.14 18.33
C ASP A 657 8.60 -2.37 17.31
N GLY A 658 7.27 -2.45 17.44
CA GLY A 658 6.31 -1.61 16.73
C GLY A 658 5.67 -0.61 17.68
N VAL A 659 5.39 0.60 17.20
CA VAL A 659 4.65 1.63 17.94
C VAL A 659 3.43 2.06 17.13
N GLY A 660 2.34 2.34 17.83
CA GLY A 660 1.14 2.91 17.23
C GLY A 660 1.16 4.42 17.08
N GLY A 661 0.25 4.94 16.25
CA GLY A 661 0.25 6.32 15.76
C GLY A 661 -0.52 7.34 16.60
N VAL A 662 -1.31 6.88 17.57
CA VAL A 662 -2.31 7.70 18.26
C VAL A 662 -1.67 8.76 19.17
N SER A 663 -0.60 8.38 19.88
CA SER A 663 0.13 9.27 20.78
C SER A 663 1.57 8.80 20.88
N ILE A 664 2.52 9.57 20.33
CA ILE A 664 3.95 9.24 20.34
C ILE A 664 4.71 10.46 20.83
N LEU A 665 5.44 10.34 21.94
CA LEU A 665 6.45 11.31 22.30
C LEU A 665 7.82 10.77 21.88
N ALA A 666 8.57 11.56 21.10
CA ALA A 666 9.90 11.18 20.67
C ALA A 666 10.87 12.37 20.71
N LYS A 667 12.12 12.11 21.08
CA LYS A 667 13.18 13.14 21.08
C LYS A 667 13.44 13.59 19.64
N ALA A 668 13.58 14.90 19.42
CA ALA A 668 13.80 15.46 18.08
C ALA A 668 15.08 14.93 17.41
N LYS A 669 16.09 14.55 18.21
CA LYS A 669 17.33 13.91 17.74
C LYS A 669 17.08 12.60 16.97
N VAL A 670 16.01 11.86 17.29
CA VAL A 670 15.64 10.60 16.61
C VAL A 670 15.34 10.87 15.14
N PHE A 671 14.53 11.89 14.86
CA PHE A 671 14.19 12.29 13.51
C PHE A 671 15.38 12.92 12.77
N ARG A 672 16.19 13.74 13.47
CA ARG A 672 17.39 14.36 12.88
C ARG A 672 18.47 13.34 12.52
N ALA A 673 18.52 12.20 13.21
CA ALA A 673 19.40 11.08 12.86
C ALA A 673 18.96 10.34 11.58
N GLY A 674 17.71 10.53 11.12
CA GLY A 674 17.18 9.95 9.89
C GLY A 674 16.03 8.96 10.10
N VAL A 675 15.61 8.69 11.34
CA VAL A 675 14.42 7.91 11.62
C VAL A 675 13.18 8.68 11.14
N HIS A 676 12.30 8.02 10.41
CA HIS A 676 11.08 8.61 9.85
C HIS A 676 10.00 7.53 9.72
N PHE A 677 8.81 7.88 9.23
CA PHE A 677 7.72 6.93 9.00
C PHE A 677 7.87 6.29 7.62
N PRO A 678 8.30 5.03 7.46
CA PRO A 678 8.59 4.49 6.14
C PRO A 678 7.33 4.37 5.28
N ALA A 679 7.30 5.09 4.16
CA ALA A 679 6.22 5.04 3.15
C ALA A 679 6.37 3.85 2.17
N PHE A 680 7.17 2.88 2.54
CA PHE A 680 7.47 1.64 1.84
C PHE A 680 7.56 0.50 2.86
N SER A 681 7.64 -0.74 2.40
CA SER A 681 7.81 -1.86 3.34
C SER A 681 9.23 -1.84 3.92
N PHE A 682 9.34 -1.59 5.23
CA PHE A 682 10.57 -1.70 6.00
C PHE A 682 10.38 -2.85 7.00
N GLU A 683 11.15 -3.92 6.84
CA GLU A 683 11.01 -5.16 7.61
C GLU A 683 9.55 -5.67 7.70
N LYS A 684 8.84 -5.64 6.58
CA LYS A 684 7.41 -6.01 6.46
C LYS A 684 6.44 -5.08 7.20
N HIS A 685 6.85 -3.88 7.58
CA HIS A 685 5.98 -2.89 8.21
C HIS A 685 6.01 -1.59 7.41
N ALA A 686 5.07 -0.69 7.68
CA ALA A 686 5.06 0.66 7.12
C ALA A 686 4.56 1.63 8.19
N GLU A 687 4.75 2.92 7.95
CA GLU A 687 4.23 3.99 8.83
C GLU A 687 4.78 3.91 10.27
N THR A 688 3.94 3.87 11.30
CA THR A 688 4.31 4.00 12.72
C THR A 688 5.02 2.76 13.27
N GLU A 689 4.55 1.57 12.93
CA GLU A 689 5.20 0.31 13.31
C GLU A 689 6.63 0.23 12.74
N ALA A 690 6.78 0.64 11.47
CA ALA A 690 8.08 0.67 10.83
C ALA A 690 8.98 1.79 11.36
N PHE A 691 8.40 2.90 11.84
CA PHE A 691 9.13 3.92 12.58
C PHE A 691 9.74 3.36 13.87
N GLY A 692 8.96 2.59 14.66
CA GLY A 692 9.44 1.89 15.86
C GLY A 692 10.61 0.95 15.55
N LYS A 693 10.44 0.09 14.53
CA LYS A 693 11.52 -0.82 14.08
C LYS A 693 12.76 -0.07 13.62
N MET A 694 12.59 1.01 12.85
CA MET A 694 13.71 1.81 12.36
C MET A 694 14.46 2.48 13.51
N ALA A 695 13.74 3.05 14.49
CA ALA A 695 14.33 3.63 15.68
C ALA A 695 15.19 2.61 16.44
N LYS A 696 14.63 1.42 16.71
CA LYS A 696 15.34 0.32 17.39
C LYS A 696 16.56 -0.16 16.59
N ARG A 697 16.45 -0.28 15.26
CA ARG A 697 17.58 -0.63 14.37
C ARG A 697 18.69 0.40 14.38
N MET A 698 18.37 1.67 14.62
CA MET A 698 19.34 2.76 14.74
C MET A 698 19.89 2.92 16.16
N GLY A 699 19.52 2.03 17.09
CA GLY A 699 20.02 2.00 18.46
C GLY A 699 19.29 2.94 19.42
N PHE A 700 18.13 3.46 19.03
CA PHE A 700 17.29 4.26 19.92
C PHE A 700 16.38 3.38 20.79
N SER A 701 16.10 3.85 22.00
CA SER A 701 15.13 3.22 22.90
C SER A 701 13.70 3.44 22.41
N VAL A 702 12.90 2.37 22.42
CA VAL A 702 11.48 2.39 22.04
C VAL A 702 10.70 1.70 23.14
N VAL A 703 9.85 2.45 23.84
CA VAL A 703 9.18 1.99 25.07
C VAL A 703 7.68 2.27 25.02
N GLY A 704 6.89 1.41 25.62
CA GLY A 704 5.47 1.61 25.88
C GLY A 704 5.17 1.54 27.39
N LEU A 705 4.13 2.26 27.82
CA LEU A 705 3.62 2.21 29.19
C LEU A 705 2.31 1.41 29.21
N PRO A 706 2.28 0.16 29.71
CA PRO A 706 1.10 -0.70 29.60
C PRO A 706 -0.05 -0.25 30.51
N HIS A 707 0.23 0.40 31.63
CA HIS A 707 -0.79 0.84 32.60
C HIS A 707 -1.18 2.31 32.45
N TYR A 708 -0.32 3.14 31.83
CA TYR A 708 -0.64 4.53 31.54
C TYR A 708 -1.56 4.61 30.31
N THR A 709 -2.85 4.83 30.54
CA THR A 709 -3.90 4.66 29.52
C THR A 709 -4.47 6.00 29.05
N ILE A 710 -4.61 6.15 27.74
CA ILE A 710 -5.41 7.20 27.08
C ILE A 710 -6.58 6.57 26.33
N TRP A 711 -7.64 7.36 26.10
CA TRP A 711 -8.89 6.86 25.57
C TRP A 711 -9.20 7.46 24.21
N HIS A 712 -9.33 6.61 23.20
CA HIS A 712 -9.78 6.97 21.87
C HIS A 712 -11.31 7.00 21.80
N LEU A 713 -11.86 7.94 21.03
CA LEU A 713 -13.31 8.06 20.84
C LEU A 713 -13.92 6.78 20.25
N TYR A 714 -15.09 6.39 20.74
CA TYR A 714 -15.88 5.32 20.15
C TYR A 714 -16.64 5.80 18.91
N GLU A 715 -16.35 5.18 17.77
CA GLU A 715 -17.13 5.34 16.54
C GLU A 715 -18.05 4.13 16.35
N PRO A 716 -19.38 4.30 16.44
CA PRO A 716 -20.31 3.19 16.30
C PRO A 716 -20.33 2.65 14.86
N SER A 717 -20.33 1.32 14.73
CA SER A 717 -20.53 0.65 13.44
C SER A 717 -21.97 0.77 12.95
N VAL A 718 -22.24 0.40 11.69
CA VAL A 718 -23.61 0.40 11.14
C VAL A 718 -24.54 -0.50 11.93
N ASP A 719 -24.04 -1.63 12.42
CA ASP A 719 -24.81 -2.56 13.23
C ASP A 719 -25.02 -2.02 14.66
N ASP A 720 -24.02 -1.33 15.22
CA ASP A 720 -24.18 -0.64 16.51
C ASP A 720 -25.25 0.46 16.42
N LEU A 721 -25.26 1.24 15.33
CA LEU A 721 -26.28 2.25 15.07
C LEU A 721 -27.68 1.65 15.02
N ARG A 722 -27.87 0.52 14.31
CA ARG A 722 -29.14 -0.20 14.28
C ARG A 722 -29.57 -0.67 15.66
N HIS A 723 -28.65 -1.26 16.42
CA HIS A 723 -28.95 -1.74 17.76
C HIS A 723 -29.30 -0.60 18.73
N MET A 724 -28.62 0.54 18.62
CA MET A 724 -28.95 1.74 19.38
C MET A 724 -30.33 2.29 19.01
N GLU A 725 -30.69 2.30 17.73
CA GLU A 725 -32.03 2.70 17.26
C GLU A 725 -33.12 1.76 17.81
N GLU A 726 -32.88 0.44 17.81
CA GLU A 726 -33.79 -0.55 18.38
C GLU A 726 -33.98 -0.33 19.90
N MET A 727 -32.89 -0.16 20.64
CA MET A 727 -32.95 0.15 22.07
C MET A 727 -33.64 1.48 22.37
N GLU A 728 -33.46 2.51 21.55
CA GLU A 728 -34.13 3.78 21.71
C GLU A 728 -35.65 3.66 21.45
N GLN A 729 -36.04 2.86 20.45
CA GLN A 729 -37.45 2.55 20.19
C GLN A 729 -38.08 1.77 21.34
N GLU A 730 -37.39 0.76 21.88
CA GLU A 730 -37.83 0.06 23.08
C GLU A 730 -37.95 0.98 24.29
N ARG A 731 -36.98 1.89 24.50
CA ARG A 731 -37.03 2.85 25.60
C ARG A 731 -38.23 3.78 25.48
N LYS A 732 -38.47 4.33 24.29
CA LYS A 732 -39.64 5.17 24.00
C LYS A 732 -40.95 4.40 24.17
N ALA A 733 -41.00 3.12 23.81
CA ALA A 733 -42.15 2.26 24.02
C ALA A 733 -42.41 2.02 25.51
N ARG A 734 -41.38 1.69 26.30
CA ARG A 734 -41.48 1.52 27.76
C ARG A 734 -41.89 2.82 28.47
N GLU A 735 -41.29 3.95 28.11
CA GLU A 735 -41.68 5.27 28.64
C GLU A 735 -43.15 5.59 28.32
N LYS A 736 -43.63 5.22 27.13
CA LYS A 736 -45.03 5.39 26.75
C LYS A 736 -45.95 4.45 27.53
N GLU A 737 -45.58 3.18 27.70
CA GLU A 737 -46.34 2.21 28.50
C GLU A 737 -46.40 2.63 29.97
N GLU A 738 -45.28 3.08 30.56
CA GLU A 738 -45.23 3.62 31.93
C GLU A 738 -46.11 4.86 32.05
N LYS A 739 -46.10 5.75 31.05
CA LYS A 739 -46.96 6.93 31.02
C LYS A 739 -48.44 6.55 30.91
N GLU A 740 -48.79 5.59 30.05
CA GLU A 740 -50.15 5.07 29.91
C GLU A 740 -50.62 4.33 31.18
N GLN A 741 -49.74 3.57 31.84
CA GLN A 741 -50.00 2.95 33.15
C GLN A 741 -50.19 4.01 34.24
N ALA A 742 -49.37 5.04 34.27
CA ALA A 742 -49.50 6.16 35.18
C ALA A 742 -50.83 6.92 34.95
N GLU A 743 -51.19 7.22 33.70
CA GLU A 743 -52.47 7.83 33.34
C GLU A 743 -53.66 6.94 33.69
N ARG A 744 -53.57 5.63 33.44
CA ARG A 744 -54.60 4.65 33.81
C ARG A 744 -54.75 4.56 35.32
N SER A 745 -53.66 4.51 36.08
CA SER A 745 -53.68 4.50 37.55
C SER A 745 -54.27 5.80 38.11
N ASN A 746 -53.97 6.95 37.50
CA ASN A 746 -54.55 8.24 37.85
C ASN A 746 -56.05 8.29 37.56
N ARG A 747 -56.49 7.75 36.40
CA ARG A 747 -57.91 7.66 36.03
C ARG A 747 -58.68 6.71 36.96
N VAL A 748 -58.09 5.57 37.32
CA VAL A 748 -58.67 4.63 38.30
C VAL A 748 -58.76 5.30 39.68
N ASN A 749 -57.71 5.98 40.14
CA ASN A 749 -57.75 6.73 41.41
C ASN A 749 -58.76 7.88 41.41
N ALA A 750 -59.01 8.53 40.26
CA ALA A 750 -60.06 9.53 40.10
C ALA A 750 -61.45 8.90 40.19
N LEU A 751 -61.70 7.78 39.48
CA LEU A 751 -62.95 7.02 39.55
C LEU A 751 -63.24 6.49 40.96
N PHE A 752 -62.22 6.02 41.69
CA PHE A 752 -62.36 5.61 43.09
C PHE A 752 -62.62 6.78 44.04
N LYS A 753 -62.17 8.01 43.72
CA LYS A 753 -62.56 9.21 44.47
C LYS A 753 -63.99 9.60 44.18
N ASP A 754 -64.43 9.58 42.93
CA ASP A 754 -65.80 9.92 42.54
C ASP A 754 -66.81 8.92 43.12
N ALA A 755 -66.54 7.60 43.05
CA ALA A 755 -67.38 6.58 43.67
C ALA A 755 -67.46 6.69 45.21
N LYS A 756 -66.38 7.13 45.86
CA LYS A 756 -66.38 7.41 47.30
C LYS A 756 -67.19 8.68 47.62
N THR A 757 -67.17 9.66 46.71
CA THR A 757 -67.96 10.90 46.82
C THR A 757 -69.45 10.63 46.57
N GLU A 758 -69.80 9.79 45.59
CA GLU A 758 -71.18 9.30 45.36
C GLU A 758 -71.67 8.45 46.53
N SER A 759 -70.85 7.52 47.05
CA SER A 759 -71.20 6.75 48.26
C SER A 759 -71.38 7.62 49.50
N ASP A 760 -70.59 8.69 49.66
CA ASP A 760 -70.75 9.65 50.76
C ASP A 760 -72.03 10.52 50.57
N ILE A 761 -72.43 10.82 49.33
CA ILE A 761 -73.69 11.52 49.01
C ILE A 761 -74.91 10.60 49.20
N ASP A 762 -74.86 9.35 48.74
CA ASP A 762 -75.93 8.36 48.94
C ASP A 762 -76.11 8.02 50.42
N ASN A 763 -75.02 7.89 51.19
CA ASN A 763 -75.09 7.72 52.64
C ASN A 763 -75.64 8.97 53.36
N ALA A 764 -75.47 10.17 52.79
CA ALA A 764 -76.09 11.39 53.31
C ALA A 764 -77.58 11.46 52.96
N PHE A 765 -77.97 11.03 51.75
CA PHE A 765 -79.37 10.95 51.31
C PHE A 765 -80.16 9.90 52.10
N VAL A 766 -79.59 8.72 52.35
CA VAL A 766 -80.21 7.68 53.20
C VAL A 766 -80.37 8.17 54.66
N ARG A 767 -79.44 9.00 55.16
CA ARG A 767 -79.57 9.60 56.51
C ARG A 767 -80.63 10.70 56.56
N ASP A 768 -80.82 11.48 55.50
CA ASP A 768 -81.86 12.51 55.42
C ASP A 768 -83.26 11.90 55.19
N ASP A 769 -83.38 10.80 54.44
CA ASP A 769 -84.65 10.08 54.21
C ASP A 769 -85.09 9.27 55.46
N MET A 770 -84.14 8.68 56.19
CA MET A 770 -84.42 8.07 57.51
C MET A 770 -84.74 9.11 58.61
N GLY A 771 -84.35 10.37 58.43
CA GLY A 771 -84.63 11.46 59.37
C GLY A 771 -86.05 12.04 59.29
N GLN A 772 -86.80 11.74 58.23
CA GLN A 772 -88.18 12.23 58.03
C GLN A 772 -89.27 11.16 58.24
N GLN A 773 -88.91 9.89 58.46
CA GLN A 773 -89.86 8.82 58.79
C GLN A 773 -89.83 8.33 60.25
N GLU A 774 -88.93 8.85 61.11
CA GLU A 774 -88.85 8.49 62.54
C GLU A 774 -89.24 9.64 63.49
N LYS A 775 -90.29 10.42 63.16
CA LYS A 775 -90.94 11.37 64.09
C LYS A 775 -92.45 11.19 64.27
N GLU A 776 -92.97 10.02 63.90
CA GLU A 776 -94.29 9.54 64.30
C GLU A 776 -94.21 8.11 64.84
N GLN A 777 -93.56 7.92 65.99
CA GLN A 777 -94.08 6.99 67.00
C GLN A 777 -93.40 7.21 68.35
N LYS A 778 -94.28 7.46 69.31
CA LYS A 778 -94.05 7.76 70.71
C LYS A 778 -93.52 6.57 71.50
N GLU A 779 -92.71 6.91 72.49
CA GLU A 779 -92.87 6.55 73.90
C GLU A 779 -93.47 5.16 74.20
N SER A 780 -92.63 4.22 74.66
CA SER A 780 -92.85 3.54 75.95
C SER A 780 -91.69 2.61 76.31
N GLU A 781 -91.20 2.83 77.53
CA GLU A 781 -90.68 1.85 78.50
C GLU A 781 -89.30 1.18 78.31
N THR A 782 -88.41 1.62 79.20
CA THR A 782 -87.20 0.99 79.78
C THR A 782 -87.59 -0.13 80.78
N PRO A 783 -86.67 -0.88 81.44
CA PRO A 783 -85.28 -1.25 81.13
C PRO A 783 -84.96 -2.75 81.38
N LYS A 784 -83.83 -3.28 80.87
CA LYS A 784 -82.82 -4.05 81.65
C LYS A 784 -81.56 -4.41 80.83
N LYS A 785 -80.41 -4.08 81.43
CA LYS A 785 -79.01 -4.47 81.16
C LYS A 785 -78.76 -5.96 81.51
N PRO A 786 -77.56 -6.57 81.28
CA PRO A 786 -76.32 -6.04 80.65
C PRO A 786 -75.61 -7.03 79.68
N GLU A 787 -74.48 -6.56 79.14
CA GLU A 787 -73.23 -7.27 78.81
C GLU A 787 -72.77 -7.35 77.35
N ALA A 788 -71.50 -6.96 77.23
CA ALA A 788 -70.45 -7.42 76.30
C ALA A 788 -70.48 -6.95 74.84
N GLU A 789 -69.57 -6.00 74.59
CA GLU A 789 -68.57 -5.91 73.51
C GLU A 789 -68.59 -4.56 72.79
N GLY A 790 -67.67 -3.70 73.23
CA GLY A 790 -67.50 -2.35 72.71
C GLY A 790 -66.53 -2.34 71.52
N VAL A 791 -67.06 -2.11 70.32
CA VAL A 791 -66.29 -1.58 69.20
C VAL A 791 -67.15 -0.57 68.47
N GLU A 792 -66.94 0.72 68.75
CA GLU A 792 -67.42 1.80 67.88
C GLU A 792 -66.37 2.90 67.71
N LYS A 793 -66.01 3.08 66.44
CA LYS A 793 -66.06 4.31 65.63
C LYS A 793 -65.31 5.54 66.16
N ALA A 794 -64.20 5.90 65.49
CA ALA A 794 -64.15 6.92 64.43
C ALA A 794 -64.05 8.35 65.02
N PRO A 795 -63.79 9.45 64.28
CA PRO A 795 -63.72 9.59 62.83
C PRO A 795 -62.59 10.56 62.37
N ALA A 796 -62.73 11.10 61.15
CA ALA A 796 -62.10 12.33 60.65
C ALA A 796 -60.79 12.21 59.83
N ALA A 797 -60.94 12.58 58.55
CA ALA A 797 -60.19 13.62 57.86
C ALA A 797 -58.66 13.73 58.06
N LYS A 798 -57.90 13.64 56.97
CA LYS A 798 -57.39 14.81 56.22
C LYS A 798 -56.44 14.38 55.10
N PRO A 799 -56.35 15.17 54.01
CA PRO A 799 -55.27 15.11 53.04
C PRO A 799 -54.08 15.98 53.51
N SER A 800 -52.86 15.66 53.09
CA SER A 800 -51.92 16.67 52.58
C SER A 800 -50.65 16.04 52.02
N LYS A 801 -50.15 16.72 50.98
CA LYS A 801 -48.78 16.68 50.49
C LYS A 801 -47.76 17.03 51.60
N ASN A 802 -46.53 16.63 51.28
CA ASN A 802 -45.23 17.21 51.61
C ASN A 802 -44.43 16.69 52.81
N ARG A 803 -43.27 16.14 52.41
CA ARG A 803 -41.91 16.33 52.93
C ARG A 803 -41.45 15.56 54.20
N LYS A 804 -40.43 14.75 53.90
CA LYS A 804 -39.10 14.63 54.56
C LYS A 804 -38.92 13.62 55.70
N ASN A 805 -37.96 12.74 55.40
CA ASN A 805 -36.83 12.25 56.21
C ASN A 805 -37.08 11.21 57.30
N THR A 806 -36.53 10.02 57.06
CA THR A 806 -35.63 9.26 57.96
C THR A 806 -34.90 8.25 57.06
N SER A 807 -33.60 8.44 56.80
CA SER A 807 -32.51 7.85 57.58
C SER A 807 -32.59 6.32 57.67
N THR A 808 -31.96 5.63 56.73
CA THR A 808 -31.17 4.43 57.02
C THR A 808 -29.90 4.51 56.20
N SER A 809 -28.83 4.75 56.94
CA SER A 809 -27.44 4.79 56.51
C SER A 809 -26.82 3.39 56.63
N ALA A 810 -25.97 3.09 55.66
CA ALA A 810 -24.70 2.34 55.79
C ALA A 810 -24.79 0.78 55.88
N PRO A 811 -23.73 0.03 55.47
CA PRO A 811 -22.34 0.49 55.43
C PRO A 811 -21.46 0.13 54.22
N GLN A 812 -20.59 1.09 53.89
CA GLN A 812 -19.28 0.92 53.28
C GLN A 812 -18.34 0.11 54.21
N PRO A 813 -17.38 -0.65 53.66
CA PRO A 813 -16.23 -1.10 54.43
C PRO A 813 -15.10 -0.06 54.44
N LYS A 814 -14.52 0.04 55.64
CA LYS A 814 -13.39 0.86 56.09
C LYS A 814 -12.13 0.76 55.21
N PRO A 815 -11.32 1.83 55.18
CA PRO A 815 -9.86 1.75 55.23
C PRO A 815 -9.36 1.99 56.67
N THR A 816 -8.35 1.25 57.08
CA THR A 816 -7.56 1.47 58.30
C THR A 816 -6.50 2.53 58.07
N SER A 817 -6.40 3.50 58.98
CA SER A 817 -5.26 4.41 59.13
C SER A 817 -4.47 4.05 60.39
N SER A 818 -3.16 4.28 60.36
CA SER A 818 -2.31 4.31 61.56
C SER A 818 -1.62 5.67 61.67
N ALA A 819 -2.03 6.42 62.70
CA ALA A 819 -1.28 7.30 63.59
C ALA A 819 -0.37 8.42 63.04
N LYS A 820 -0.81 9.66 63.31
CA LYS A 820 0.05 10.77 63.75
C LYS A 820 0.18 10.73 65.28
N SER A 821 1.33 11.11 65.81
CA SER A 821 1.48 11.66 67.16
C SER A 821 2.21 12.99 67.09
N THR A 822 1.58 14.05 67.59
CA THR A 822 2.26 15.29 67.99
C THR A 822 2.67 15.17 69.46
N PRO A 823 3.68 15.93 69.93
CA PRO A 823 3.33 16.99 70.88
C PRO A 823 4.15 18.30 70.76
N GLN A 824 3.45 19.39 71.06
CA GLN A 824 3.81 20.60 71.84
C GLN A 824 5.24 21.21 71.84
N THR A 825 5.28 22.48 71.44
CA THR A 825 5.85 23.67 72.15
C THR A 825 6.86 23.48 73.29
N GLN A 826 8.07 24.08 73.20
CA GLN A 826 8.55 25.27 73.96
C GLN A 826 10.09 25.43 73.95
N SER A 827 10.49 26.71 73.89
CA SER A 827 11.68 27.34 74.49
C SER A 827 13.08 27.20 73.86
N THR A 828 13.73 28.38 73.85
CA THR A 828 15.12 28.79 73.55
C THR A 828 15.57 28.84 72.10
#